data_AF-A0A367RQM3-F1
#
_entry.id   AF-A0A367RQM3-F1
#
_cell.length_a   1.000
_cell.length_b   1.000
_cell.length_c   1.000
_cell.angle_alpha   90.00
_cell.angle_beta   90.00
_cell.angle_gamma   90.00
#
_symmetry.space_group_name_H-M   'P 1'
#
loop_
_entity.id
_entity.type
_entity.pdbx_description
1 polymer ?
#
loop_
_entity_poly.entity_id
_entity_poly.type
_entity_poly.pdbx_seq_one_letter_code
_entity_poly.pdbx_strand_id
1 'polypeptide(L)'
;MTGRSLYCSPEGIKKAKKALIRYSLTQKALAEDLEVTRQPIGKFFTGKPVDRNLFVQICDRLDLEWDEVVAEPEAKAHPDTCIDIDAIVQEVRAKIKPSIQERCGTMRVLDMTQPIELNDIYTSVNILEKIIGRRRLGIDELLQESTNEDFDRFGLARISEKRVPGLEAVEKYPKLMILGKPGAGKTTFLKYLAIQSIGGEFQAEHVPIFVTLKDFAEAGNKPGLLQYLSEGAINPTYTGSSVMETRFISSIPDVIIRGKALILLDGLDEVREEDSKRILNEIREFSDRFPDNHFVMTCRIAAREYTFEKFTEVEVADFDDEQIANFANKWFQSKAVKPENFIKRLEDNNRIKQLAASPLLLTLLCLAFEESGNFSANRSELYKEGLDALLKKWDAKRGIQRNQVYKKLSVPRKEDLLSKIALITFERGDYFFKQKAAEQYIIDYIRNLPDANTDEEALQFDSEEILRSIEYHHGLVVARAKGIYSFSHLTFHEYFVAREFVVVRQSSEQALQSLVSHITEKSWREVFLLAVGMSPNADRLLLLMKEKIDAIAASDRKLQQFLIWVKNKSLSVDVSYKSAAVRAFYLNIDLEIDPDRPLGCAIDQYGTCVLACASLLSRAHNKPNLTIDTISIAQNIVDTDSKYYCDSKPAFAIALARDNAIVYILRDPDTDSQRRQELQQIKEDLLQVPVLYNNEDESRNWLKDWIGNKRQTRLDSITSQLVLKHNFGNEWQFNDEDKMLLKQYYNANLLLVDCLNSDCYISREMRHQIEDTLLLPNDNSKF
;
A
#
# COMPACT_ATOMS: atom_id res chain seq x y z
N MET A 1 -18.75 -24.46 62.29
CA MET A 1 -18.09 -25.66 61.74
C MET A 1 -19.18 -26.65 61.38
N THR A 2 -19.47 -26.81 60.09
CA THR A 2 -20.58 -27.61 59.56
C THR A 2 -20.22 -29.10 59.59
N GLY A 3 -20.93 -29.88 60.42
CA GLY A 3 -20.78 -31.33 60.51
C GLY A 3 -21.15 -32.00 59.18
N ARG A 4 -20.21 -32.69 58.54
CA ARG A 4 -20.46 -33.45 57.31
C ARG A 4 -21.28 -34.70 57.64
N SER A 5 -22.37 -34.93 56.92
CA SER A 5 -23.14 -36.19 57.00
C SER A 5 -22.31 -37.39 56.51
N LEU A 6 -22.52 -38.55 57.11
CA LEU A 6 -21.88 -39.83 56.79
C LEU A 6 -22.87 -40.79 56.12
N TYR A 7 -22.39 -41.76 55.35
CA TYR A 7 -23.21 -42.83 54.77
C TYR A 7 -22.54 -44.20 55.00
N CYS A 8 -23.34 -45.25 55.07
CA CYS A 8 -22.91 -46.61 55.41
C CYS A 8 -22.42 -47.34 54.15
N SER A 9 -21.28 -48.04 54.21
CA SER A 9 -20.76 -48.81 53.08
C SER A 9 -21.64 -50.03 52.78
N PRO A 10 -21.62 -50.62 51.56
CA PRO A 10 -22.39 -51.83 51.27
C PRO A 10 -22.08 -53.00 52.23
N GLU A 11 -20.83 -53.10 52.69
CA GLU A 11 -20.38 -54.08 53.69
C GLU A 11 -20.81 -53.68 55.11
N GLY A 12 -20.73 -52.39 55.46
CA GLY A 12 -21.24 -51.81 56.69
C GLY A 12 -22.74 -52.06 56.87
N ILE A 13 -23.55 -51.92 55.81
CA ILE A 13 -24.99 -52.21 55.84
C ILE A 13 -25.22 -53.71 56.15
N LYS A 14 -24.39 -54.60 55.60
CA LYS A 14 -24.47 -56.05 55.90
C LYS A 14 -24.09 -56.33 57.35
N LYS A 15 -23.03 -55.73 57.88
CA LYS A 15 -22.62 -55.84 59.29
C LYS A 15 -23.71 -55.32 60.23
N ALA A 16 -24.27 -54.13 59.95
CA ALA A 16 -25.35 -53.54 60.74
C ALA A 16 -26.63 -54.38 60.72
N LYS A 17 -27.01 -54.96 59.57
CA LYS A 17 -28.17 -55.87 59.50
C LYS A 17 -27.95 -57.16 60.30
N LYS A 18 -26.73 -57.70 60.30
CA LYS A 18 -26.37 -58.84 61.16
C LYS A 18 -26.41 -58.47 62.64
N ALA A 19 -25.97 -57.27 63.02
CA ALA A 19 -26.03 -56.78 64.40
C ALA A 19 -27.48 -56.61 64.88
N LEU A 20 -28.39 -56.07 64.05
CA LEU A 20 -29.83 -56.02 64.37
C LEU A 20 -30.40 -57.41 64.71
N ILE A 21 -30.03 -58.42 63.91
CA ILE A 21 -30.47 -59.82 64.15
C ILE A 21 -29.84 -60.37 65.43
N ARG A 22 -28.54 -60.15 65.64
CA ARG A 22 -27.80 -60.60 66.84
C ARG A 22 -28.42 -60.08 68.13
N TYR A 23 -28.83 -58.82 68.14
CA TYR A 23 -29.43 -58.15 69.30
C TYR A 23 -30.96 -58.24 69.34
N SER A 24 -31.58 -59.00 68.42
CA SER A 24 -33.05 -59.11 68.30
C SER A 24 -33.77 -57.76 68.23
N LEU A 25 -33.13 -56.76 67.63
CA LEU A 25 -33.64 -55.40 67.50
C LEU A 25 -34.33 -55.20 66.16
N THR A 26 -35.41 -54.40 66.16
CA THR A 26 -36.00 -53.87 64.92
C THR A 26 -35.49 -52.44 64.68
N GLN A 27 -35.51 -51.97 63.43
CA GLN A 27 -35.19 -50.56 63.14
C GLN A 27 -36.11 -49.57 63.87
N LYS A 28 -37.33 -49.98 64.24
CA LYS A 28 -38.26 -49.16 65.02
C LYS A 28 -37.80 -49.08 66.48
N ALA A 29 -37.47 -50.22 67.10
CA ALA A 29 -36.92 -50.26 68.46
C ALA A 29 -35.59 -49.49 68.56
N LEU A 30 -34.73 -49.58 67.54
CA LEU A 30 -33.48 -48.81 67.48
C LEU A 30 -33.71 -47.30 67.38
N ALA A 31 -34.78 -46.87 66.71
CA ALA A 31 -35.14 -45.45 66.64
C ALA A 31 -35.66 -44.94 68.00
N GLU A 32 -36.46 -45.77 68.69
CA GLU A 32 -36.96 -45.49 70.03
C GLU A 32 -35.83 -45.40 71.07
N ASP A 33 -34.88 -46.34 71.05
CA ASP A 33 -33.71 -46.36 71.94
C ASP A 33 -32.80 -45.13 71.80
N LEU A 34 -32.75 -44.55 70.61
CA LEU A 34 -31.92 -43.38 70.28
C LEU A 34 -32.71 -42.06 70.33
N GLU A 35 -33.99 -42.11 70.74
CA GLU A 35 -34.90 -40.95 70.79
C GLU A 35 -35.00 -40.17 69.47
N VAL A 36 -34.91 -40.88 68.33
CA VAL A 36 -35.00 -40.28 66.99
C VAL A 36 -36.19 -40.82 66.19
N THR A 37 -36.59 -40.08 65.16
CA THR A 37 -37.58 -40.60 64.20
C THR A 37 -37.02 -41.81 63.45
N ARG A 38 -37.88 -42.65 62.87
CA ARG A 38 -37.44 -43.83 62.10
C ARG A 38 -36.67 -43.48 60.82
N GLN A 39 -36.80 -42.25 60.33
CA GLN A 39 -36.27 -41.85 59.02
C GLN A 39 -34.73 -41.89 58.93
N PRO A 40 -33.95 -41.34 59.88
CA PRO A 40 -32.49 -41.47 59.89
C PRO A 40 -32.00 -42.91 59.98
N ILE A 41 -32.67 -43.77 60.78
CA ILE A 41 -32.35 -45.20 60.87
C ILE A 41 -32.57 -45.86 59.51
N GLY A 42 -33.69 -45.57 58.85
CA GLY A 42 -33.94 -46.02 57.49
C GLY A 42 -32.86 -45.57 56.50
N LYS A 43 -32.38 -44.31 56.60
CA LYS A 43 -31.27 -43.79 55.79
C LYS A 43 -29.97 -44.55 56.02
N PHE A 44 -29.62 -44.84 57.27
CA PHE A 44 -28.44 -45.63 57.65
C PHE A 44 -28.43 -47.02 56.98
N PHE A 45 -29.54 -47.76 57.07
CA PHE A 45 -29.66 -49.10 56.50
C PHE A 45 -29.88 -49.16 54.98
N THR A 46 -30.03 -48.00 54.34
CA THR A 46 -30.17 -47.86 52.88
C THR A 46 -29.00 -47.12 52.23
N GLY A 47 -27.94 -46.81 52.97
CA GLY A 47 -26.74 -46.15 52.45
C GLY A 47 -26.94 -44.66 52.11
N LYS A 48 -27.97 -44.01 52.67
CA LYS A 48 -28.23 -42.58 52.49
C LYS A 48 -27.53 -41.74 53.57
N PRO A 49 -27.26 -40.44 53.33
CA PRO A 49 -26.57 -39.58 54.29
C PRO A 49 -27.34 -39.41 55.61
N VAL A 50 -26.62 -39.58 56.72
CA VAL A 50 -27.07 -39.38 58.11
C VAL A 50 -26.12 -38.42 58.80
N ASP A 51 -26.62 -37.58 59.70
CA ASP A 51 -25.77 -36.69 60.50
C ASP A 51 -24.66 -37.49 61.22
N ARG A 52 -23.43 -36.96 61.27
CA ARG A 52 -22.27 -37.67 61.81
C ARG A 52 -22.45 -38.12 63.25
N ASN A 53 -23.00 -37.26 64.12
CA ASN A 53 -23.18 -37.61 65.52
C ASN A 53 -24.21 -38.73 65.65
N LEU A 54 -25.29 -38.65 64.88
CA LEU A 54 -26.30 -39.71 64.86
C LEU A 54 -25.78 -41.01 64.24
N PHE A 55 -24.91 -40.93 63.22
CA PHE A 55 -24.28 -42.10 62.60
C PHE A 55 -23.42 -42.87 63.60
N VAL A 56 -22.61 -42.17 64.40
CA VAL A 56 -21.79 -42.76 65.47
C VAL A 56 -22.67 -43.38 66.55
N GLN A 57 -23.70 -42.67 67.02
CA GLN A 57 -24.66 -43.21 68.01
C GLN A 57 -25.36 -44.50 67.54
N ILE A 58 -25.69 -44.60 66.24
CA ILE A 58 -26.26 -45.82 65.67
C ILE A 58 -25.24 -46.97 65.70
N CYS A 59 -23.97 -46.70 65.41
CA CYS A 59 -22.90 -47.71 65.44
C CYS A 59 -22.62 -48.18 66.87
N ASP A 60 -22.50 -47.26 67.83
CA ASP A 60 -22.28 -47.57 69.25
C ASP A 60 -23.40 -48.47 69.80
N ARG A 61 -24.65 -48.16 69.47
CA ARG A 61 -25.80 -48.95 69.93
C ARG A 61 -25.85 -50.35 69.32
N LEU A 62 -25.29 -50.52 68.13
CA LEU A 62 -25.18 -51.80 67.43
C LEU A 62 -23.87 -52.55 67.74
N ASP A 63 -23.04 -52.02 68.65
CA ASP A 63 -21.73 -52.57 69.01
C ASP A 63 -20.83 -52.74 67.77
N LEU A 64 -20.75 -51.68 66.98
CA LEU A 64 -19.94 -51.59 65.77
C LEU A 64 -19.02 -50.38 65.85
N GLU A 65 -17.76 -50.56 65.49
CA GLU A 65 -16.83 -49.44 65.29
C GLU A 65 -17.27 -48.66 64.03
N TRP A 66 -17.52 -47.36 64.19
CA TRP A 66 -18.17 -46.54 63.15
C TRP A 66 -17.29 -46.37 61.90
N ASP A 67 -15.97 -46.46 62.05
CA ASP A 67 -14.98 -46.42 60.97
C ASP A 67 -15.01 -47.68 60.09
N GLU A 68 -15.39 -48.84 60.63
CA GLU A 68 -15.59 -50.07 59.86
C GLU A 68 -16.90 -50.11 59.07
N VAL A 69 -17.84 -49.23 59.41
CA VAL A 69 -19.22 -49.22 58.89
C VAL A 69 -19.46 -48.06 57.95
N VAL A 70 -18.81 -46.94 58.19
CA VAL A 70 -18.84 -45.79 57.29
C VAL A 70 -18.28 -46.22 55.93
N ALA A 71 -18.94 -45.80 54.86
CA ALA A 71 -18.23 -45.75 53.61
C ALA A 71 -17.10 -44.76 53.82
N GLU A 72 -15.85 -45.19 53.60
CA GLU A 72 -14.83 -44.23 53.23
C GLU A 72 -15.49 -43.29 52.22
N PRO A 73 -15.31 -41.94 52.33
CA PRO A 73 -15.66 -41.11 51.21
C PRO A 73 -15.03 -41.87 50.07
N GLU A 74 -15.84 -42.26 49.08
CA GLU A 74 -15.23 -42.62 47.83
C GLU A 74 -14.33 -41.40 47.64
N ALA A 75 -13.02 -41.62 47.72
CA ALA A 75 -12.22 -41.36 46.57
C ALA A 75 -13.15 -41.82 45.46
N LYS A 76 -13.96 -40.85 44.98
CA LYS A 76 -14.07 -40.64 43.57
C LYS A 76 -12.65 -41.04 43.17
N ALA A 77 -12.56 -42.17 42.52
CA ALA A 77 -12.11 -42.07 41.18
C ALA A 77 -12.70 -40.73 40.64
N HIS A 78 -12.07 -39.59 41.00
CA HIS A 78 -11.42 -38.77 40.05
C HIS A 78 -10.87 -39.83 39.13
N PRO A 79 -11.48 -40.05 37.97
CA PRO A 79 -10.64 -40.57 36.95
C PRO A 79 -9.49 -39.54 36.98
N ASP A 80 -8.35 -39.97 37.52
CA ASP A 80 -7.09 -39.65 36.93
C ASP A 80 -7.09 -40.29 35.51
N THR A 81 -8.13 -40.08 34.70
CA THR A 81 -7.92 -39.21 33.58
C THR A 81 -7.49 -37.87 34.20
N CYS A 82 -6.20 -37.76 34.51
CA CYS A 82 -5.49 -36.58 34.07
C CYS A 82 -5.92 -36.47 32.61
N ILE A 83 -6.98 -35.69 32.36
CA ILE A 83 -7.47 -35.44 31.03
C ILE A 83 -6.24 -34.82 30.40
N ASP A 84 -5.56 -35.65 29.63
CA ASP A 84 -4.34 -35.29 28.96
C ASP A 84 -4.77 -34.27 27.93
N ILE A 85 -4.74 -33.01 28.38
CA ILE A 85 -5.22 -31.90 27.58
C ILE A 85 -4.37 -31.78 26.32
N ASP A 86 -3.10 -32.18 26.40
CA ASP A 86 -2.23 -32.20 25.24
C ASP A 86 -2.69 -33.30 24.26
N ALA A 87 -3.07 -34.49 24.74
CA ALA A 87 -3.70 -35.51 23.89
C ALA A 87 -5.02 -35.04 23.27
N ILE A 88 -5.89 -34.35 24.03
CA ILE A 88 -7.13 -33.76 23.48
C ILE A 88 -6.81 -32.68 22.44
N VAL A 89 -5.86 -31.79 22.72
CA VAL A 89 -5.42 -30.74 21.79
C VAL A 89 -4.91 -31.37 20.50
N GLN A 90 -4.07 -32.40 20.57
CA GLN A 90 -3.57 -33.10 19.37
C GLN A 90 -4.69 -33.83 18.62
N GLU A 91 -5.62 -34.48 19.32
CA GLU A 91 -6.79 -35.11 18.70
C GLU A 91 -7.65 -34.09 17.96
N VAL A 92 -7.96 -32.96 18.62
CA VAL A 92 -8.78 -31.90 18.04
C VAL A 92 -8.07 -31.28 16.83
N ARG A 93 -6.77 -30.97 16.95
CA ARG A 93 -5.94 -30.46 15.85
C ARG A 93 -5.96 -31.40 14.65
N ALA A 94 -5.75 -32.70 14.86
CA ALA A 94 -5.77 -33.69 13.78
C ALA A 94 -7.12 -33.72 13.05
N LYS A 95 -8.22 -33.59 13.79
CA LYS A 95 -9.59 -33.61 13.24
C LYS A 95 -9.98 -32.33 12.51
N ILE A 96 -9.60 -31.15 13.02
CA ILE A 96 -9.94 -29.87 12.35
C ILE A 96 -8.99 -29.51 11.20
N LYS A 97 -7.81 -30.13 11.13
CA LYS A 97 -6.78 -29.80 10.12
C LYS A 97 -7.31 -29.76 8.68
N PRO A 98 -8.11 -30.73 8.19
CA PRO A 98 -8.69 -30.64 6.85
C PRO A 98 -9.58 -29.41 6.66
N SER A 99 -10.40 -29.07 7.65
CA SER A 99 -11.31 -27.90 7.59
C SER A 99 -10.54 -26.57 7.61
N ILE A 100 -9.48 -26.47 8.43
CA ILE A 100 -8.61 -25.29 8.43
C ILE A 100 -7.89 -25.16 7.09
N GLN A 101 -7.38 -26.26 6.52
CA GLN A 101 -6.72 -26.23 5.21
C GLN A 101 -7.69 -25.80 4.09
N GLU A 102 -8.93 -26.30 4.11
CA GLU A 102 -9.95 -25.91 3.12
C GLU A 102 -10.31 -24.42 3.22
N ARG A 103 -10.52 -23.90 4.44
CA ARG A 103 -10.98 -22.51 4.65
C ARG A 103 -9.85 -21.47 4.55
N CYS A 104 -8.65 -21.85 4.98
CA CYS A 104 -7.53 -20.93 5.18
C CYS A 104 -6.32 -21.20 4.28
N GLY A 105 -6.20 -22.41 3.71
CA GLY A 105 -5.00 -22.83 2.98
C GLY A 105 -4.84 -22.17 1.62
N THR A 106 -5.92 -21.68 1.01
CA THR A 106 -5.86 -21.00 -0.29
C THR A 106 -6.45 -19.60 -0.27
N MET A 107 -6.02 -18.80 -1.23
CA MET A 107 -6.48 -17.44 -1.46
C MET A 107 -6.91 -17.25 -2.91
N ARG A 108 -8.00 -16.50 -3.08
CA ARG A 108 -8.44 -15.98 -4.38
C ARG A 108 -8.83 -14.52 -4.21
N VAL A 109 -8.19 -13.66 -4.98
CA VAL A 109 -8.30 -12.20 -4.88
C VAL A 109 -8.54 -11.63 -6.27
N LEU A 110 -9.34 -10.57 -6.37
CA LEU A 110 -9.66 -9.91 -7.66
C LEU A 110 -10.07 -10.95 -8.72
N ASP A 111 -9.61 -10.83 -9.95
CA ASP A 111 -10.07 -11.65 -11.08
C ASP A 111 -9.19 -12.88 -11.34
N MET A 112 -8.47 -13.34 -10.32
CA MET A 112 -7.72 -14.60 -10.35
C MET A 112 -8.61 -15.75 -10.87
N THR A 113 -8.11 -16.45 -11.88
CA THR A 113 -8.79 -17.60 -12.51
C THR A 113 -8.70 -18.85 -11.65
N GLN A 114 -7.62 -19.01 -10.88
CA GLN A 114 -7.36 -20.14 -9.98
C GLN A 114 -6.98 -19.64 -8.58
N PRO A 115 -7.33 -20.38 -7.51
CA PRO A 115 -6.81 -20.10 -6.17
C PRO A 115 -5.29 -20.36 -6.10
N ILE A 116 -4.59 -19.63 -5.23
CA ILE A 116 -3.16 -19.83 -4.93
C ILE A 116 -3.03 -20.30 -3.47
N GLU A 117 -2.11 -21.21 -3.21
CA GLU A 117 -1.78 -21.65 -1.85
C GLU A 117 -1.25 -20.47 -1.03
N LEU A 118 -1.75 -20.32 0.19
CA LEU A 118 -1.44 -19.16 1.02
C LEU A 118 0.04 -19.07 1.34
N ASN A 119 0.70 -20.19 1.65
CA ASN A 119 2.13 -20.22 1.99
C ASN A 119 3.03 -19.79 0.82
N ASP A 120 2.59 -20.05 -0.41
CA ASP A 120 3.33 -19.73 -1.62
C ASP A 120 3.35 -18.24 -1.91
N ILE A 121 2.41 -17.47 -1.33
CA ILE A 121 2.25 -16.04 -1.63
C ILE A 121 2.33 -15.14 -0.39
N TYR A 122 2.21 -15.72 0.81
CA TYR A 122 2.16 -14.96 2.05
C TYR A 122 3.47 -14.20 2.25
N THR A 123 3.34 -12.90 2.51
CA THR A 123 4.42 -12.02 2.92
C THR A 123 4.14 -11.57 4.34
N SER A 124 5.18 -11.57 5.19
CA SER A 124 5.06 -11.16 6.58
C SER A 124 4.37 -9.80 6.69
N VAL A 125 3.47 -9.67 7.65
CA VAL A 125 2.75 -8.40 7.90
C VAL A 125 3.42 -7.69 9.06
N ASN A 126 3.65 -6.39 8.92
CA ASN A 126 4.11 -5.53 9.98
C ASN A 126 2.92 -4.80 10.61
N ILE A 127 2.99 -4.57 11.92
CA ILE A 127 1.97 -3.84 12.67
C ILE A 127 2.58 -2.62 13.37
N LEU A 128 1.71 -1.65 13.65
CA LEU A 128 1.98 -0.44 14.40
C LEU A 128 1.26 -0.58 15.74
N GLU A 129 1.99 -0.40 16.84
CA GLU A 129 1.39 -0.43 18.18
C GLU A 129 0.51 0.81 18.45
N LYS A 130 0.62 1.85 17.63
CA LYS A 130 -0.25 3.04 17.68
C LYS A 130 -1.08 3.16 16.41
N ILE A 131 -2.34 3.54 16.61
CA ILE A 131 -3.29 3.79 15.53
C ILE A 131 -3.08 5.22 15.00
N ILE A 132 -2.73 5.35 13.74
CA ILE A 132 -2.31 6.60 13.09
C ILE A 132 -3.40 7.67 13.23
N GLY A 133 -4.64 7.33 12.86
CA GLY A 133 -5.79 8.23 12.87
C GLY A 133 -6.20 8.71 14.27
N ARG A 134 -5.69 8.10 15.34
CA ARG A 134 -6.00 8.48 16.74
C ARG A 134 -4.91 9.32 17.39
N ARG A 135 -3.79 9.55 16.70
CA ARG A 135 -2.72 10.44 17.18
C ARG A 135 -3.24 11.88 17.30
N ARG A 136 -2.74 12.62 18.29
CA ARG A 136 -3.08 14.04 18.51
C ARG A 136 -1.98 14.92 17.92
N LEU A 137 -1.84 14.89 16.60
CA LEU A 137 -0.89 15.71 15.87
C LEU A 137 -1.62 16.83 15.11
N GLY A 138 -0.96 17.98 14.97
CA GLY A 138 -1.39 19.07 14.09
C GLY A 138 -0.97 18.86 12.63
N ILE A 139 -1.50 19.67 11.71
CA ILE A 139 -1.10 19.62 10.29
C ILE A 139 0.39 19.97 10.13
N ASP A 140 0.89 20.98 10.86
CA ASP A 140 2.29 21.40 10.77
C ASP A 140 3.26 20.29 11.20
N GLU A 141 2.91 19.53 12.25
CA GLU A 141 3.69 18.39 12.71
C GLU A 141 3.69 17.25 11.68
N LEU A 142 2.53 16.97 11.04
CA LEU A 142 2.43 15.98 9.97
C LEU A 142 3.25 16.39 8.74
N LEU A 143 3.28 17.68 8.39
CA LEU A 143 4.11 18.20 7.29
C LEU A 143 5.60 18.08 7.62
N GLN A 144 6.01 18.33 8.87
CA GLN A 144 7.38 18.15 9.33
C GLN A 144 7.82 16.67 9.29
N GLU A 145 6.93 15.74 9.68
CA GLU A 145 7.17 14.29 9.55
C GLU A 145 7.36 13.84 8.08
N SER A 146 6.95 14.67 7.11
CA SER A 146 6.91 14.30 5.69
C SER A 146 8.18 14.65 4.89
N THR A 147 9.12 15.45 5.45
CA THR A 147 10.41 15.92 4.87
C THR A 147 10.38 16.54 3.44
N ASN A 148 11.10 17.66 3.29
CA ASN A 148 11.01 18.60 2.15
C ASN A 148 11.58 18.13 0.80
N GLU A 149 12.29 17.02 0.69
CA GLU A 149 12.90 16.58 -0.60
C GLU A 149 12.12 15.46 -1.31
N ASP A 150 11.13 14.85 -0.65
CA ASP A 150 10.40 13.67 -1.13
C ASP A 150 8.86 13.89 -1.16
N PHE A 151 8.42 15.13 -1.39
CA PHE A 151 6.99 15.45 -1.61
C PHE A 151 6.39 14.69 -2.80
N ASP A 152 7.22 14.17 -3.72
CA ASP A 152 6.80 13.33 -4.85
C ASP A 152 6.56 11.85 -4.47
N ARG A 153 6.84 11.44 -3.21
CA ARG A 153 6.77 10.07 -2.68
C ARG A 153 5.66 9.86 -1.65
N PHE A 154 4.42 10.22 -1.96
CA PHE A 154 3.29 9.93 -1.07
C PHE A 154 2.89 8.43 -1.07
N GLY A 155 3.72 7.64 -0.41
CA GLY A 155 3.26 6.69 0.59
C GLY A 155 3.31 7.31 1.99
N LEU A 156 3.00 8.61 2.15
CA LEU A 156 3.18 9.35 3.41
C LEU A 156 2.41 8.65 4.53
N ALA A 157 3.05 7.91 5.41
CA ALA A 157 4.24 8.30 6.14
C ALA A 157 5.25 7.14 6.10
N ARG A 158 6.55 7.46 6.09
CA ARG A 158 7.44 6.67 6.94
C ARG A 158 7.00 6.97 8.35
N ILE A 159 5.98 6.24 8.80
CA ILE A 159 5.46 6.35 10.15
C ILE A 159 6.69 6.11 11.02
N SER A 160 7.10 7.14 11.78
CA SER A 160 8.21 7.08 12.72
C SER A 160 7.97 6.05 13.83
N GLU A 161 6.72 5.57 13.93
CA GLU A 161 6.32 4.49 14.81
C GLU A 161 7.04 3.19 14.46
N LYS A 162 7.45 2.51 15.52
CA LYS A 162 8.12 1.22 15.43
C LYS A 162 7.19 0.20 14.76
N ARG A 163 7.66 -0.37 13.64
CA ARG A 163 7.05 -1.54 13.00
C ARG A 163 7.44 -2.79 13.79
N VAL A 164 6.45 -3.60 14.15
CA VAL A 164 6.65 -4.89 14.84
C VAL A 164 6.11 -5.99 13.93
N PRO A 165 6.82 -7.12 13.74
CA PRO A 165 6.29 -8.25 13.00
C PRO A 165 4.97 -8.74 13.60
N GLY A 166 3.98 -9.04 12.75
CA GLY A 166 2.64 -9.41 13.18
C GLY A 166 2.60 -10.66 14.07
N LEU A 167 3.49 -11.64 13.82
CA LEU A 167 3.59 -12.84 14.65
C LEU A 167 4.03 -12.51 16.08
N GLU A 168 5.05 -11.66 16.24
CA GLU A 168 5.52 -11.20 17.56
C GLU A 168 4.41 -10.47 18.33
N ALA A 169 3.56 -9.73 17.63
CA ALA A 169 2.43 -9.04 18.25
C ALA A 169 1.39 -10.02 18.82
N VAL A 170 1.10 -11.10 18.09
CA VAL A 170 0.16 -12.14 18.53
C VAL A 170 0.72 -12.91 19.74
N GLU A 171 2.03 -13.15 19.78
CA GLU A 171 2.68 -13.77 20.94
C GLU A 171 2.71 -12.84 22.17
N LYS A 172 2.94 -11.55 21.94
CA LYS A 172 3.03 -10.54 23.00
C LYS A 172 1.67 -10.25 23.65
N TYR A 173 0.60 -10.24 22.87
CA TYR A 173 -0.72 -9.81 23.32
C TYR A 173 -1.76 -10.93 23.20
N PRO A 174 -2.19 -11.55 24.32
CA PRO A 174 -3.18 -12.64 24.30
C PRO A 174 -4.55 -12.24 23.74
N LYS A 175 -4.89 -10.95 23.78
CA LYS A 175 -6.14 -10.40 23.22
C LYS A 175 -5.77 -9.23 22.30
N LEU A 176 -5.77 -9.49 21.00
CA LEU A 176 -5.32 -8.56 19.98
C LEU A 176 -6.45 -8.22 19.00
N MET A 177 -6.65 -6.93 18.75
CA MET A 177 -7.53 -6.42 17.71
C MET A 177 -6.69 -5.74 16.63
N ILE A 178 -6.70 -6.32 15.44
CA ILE A 178 -5.94 -5.90 14.27
C ILE A 178 -6.82 -5.01 13.39
N LEU A 179 -6.48 -3.73 13.36
CA LEU A 179 -7.11 -2.70 12.56
C LEU A 179 -6.33 -2.48 11.26
N GLY A 180 -7.00 -1.92 10.25
CA GLY A 180 -6.31 -1.49 9.03
C GLY A 180 -7.27 -1.13 7.92
N LYS A 181 -6.74 -0.51 6.87
CA LYS A 181 -7.49 -0.11 5.67
C LYS A 181 -8.07 -1.33 4.92
N PRO A 182 -9.08 -1.15 4.05
CA PRO A 182 -9.47 -2.19 3.09
C PRO A 182 -8.26 -2.68 2.28
N GLY A 183 -8.16 -3.99 2.03
CA GLY A 183 -7.05 -4.55 1.25
C GLY A 183 -5.69 -4.67 1.97
N ALA A 184 -5.57 -4.23 3.24
CA ALA A 184 -4.32 -4.30 4.01
C ALA A 184 -3.85 -5.72 4.40
N GLY A 185 -4.57 -6.78 4.00
CA GLY A 185 -4.15 -8.17 4.28
C GLY A 185 -4.55 -8.74 5.64
N LYS A 186 -5.44 -8.09 6.41
CA LYS A 186 -5.92 -8.57 7.74
C LYS A 186 -6.46 -10.00 7.73
N THR A 187 -7.44 -10.30 6.87
CA THR A 187 -7.99 -11.66 6.70
C THR A 187 -6.89 -12.66 6.30
N THR A 188 -5.99 -12.25 5.39
CA THR A 188 -4.86 -13.07 4.93
C THR A 188 -3.94 -13.43 6.11
N PHE A 189 -3.67 -12.47 7.00
CA PHE A 189 -2.88 -12.70 8.19
C PHE A 189 -3.57 -13.67 9.17
N LEU A 190 -4.87 -13.53 9.43
CA LEU A 190 -5.60 -14.49 10.28
C LEU A 190 -5.62 -15.91 9.70
N LYS A 191 -5.82 -16.04 8.38
CA LYS A 191 -5.71 -17.34 7.72
C LYS A 191 -4.31 -17.93 7.85
N TYR A 192 -3.27 -17.10 7.73
CA TYR A 192 -1.89 -17.52 7.91
C TYR A 192 -1.63 -18.02 9.34
N LEU A 193 -2.10 -17.30 10.37
CA LEU A 193 -2.03 -17.75 11.77
C LEU A 193 -2.70 -19.12 11.95
N ALA A 194 -3.87 -19.34 11.35
CA ALA A 194 -4.56 -20.62 11.42
C ALA A 194 -3.74 -21.77 10.79
N ILE A 195 -3.14 -21.53 9.61
CA ILE A 195 -2.35 -22.51 8.87
C ILE A 195 -1.03 -22.82 9.59
N GLN A 196 -0.31 -21.81 10.05
CA GLN A 196 0.91 -21.98 10.82
C GLN A 196 0.64 -22.68 12.14
N SER A 197 -0.46 -22.32 12.81
CA SER A 197 -0.83 -22.97 14.06
C SER A 197 -1.22 -24.41 13.86
N ILE A 198 -2.05 -24.76 12.89
CA ILE A 198 -2.44 -26.16 12.65
C ILE A 198 -1.28 -27.01 12.11
N GLY A 199 -0.30 -26.38 11.45
CA GLY A 199 0.97 -26.98 11.04
C GLY A 199 1.92 -27.26 12.21
N GLY A 200 1.74 -26.58 13.35
CA GLY A 200 2.62 -26.71 14.52
C GLY A 200 3.83 -25.79 14.48
N GLU A 201 3.87 -24.83 13.55
CA GLU A 201 4.96 -23.85 13.41
C GLU A 201 4.76 -22.62 14.30
N PHE A 202 3.53 -22.38 14.77
CA PHE A 202 3.16 -21.23 15.61
C PHE A 202 2.13 -21.63 16.68
N GLN A 203 2.33 -21.31 17.96
CA GLN A 203 1.34 -21.63 19.02
C GLN A 203 0.86 -23.09 18.95
N ALA A 204 1.81 -24.04 18.84
CA ALA A 204 1.55 -25.45 18.55
C ALA A 204 0.74 -26.17 19.64
N GLU A 205 0.78 -25.62 20.86
CA GLU A 205 0.04 -26.03 22.04
C GLU A 205 -1.41 -25.53 22.06
N HIS A 206 -1.81 -24.68 21.12
CA HIS A 206 -3.17 -24.18 20.98
C HIS A 206 -3.89 -24.80 19.78
N VAL A 207 -5.22 -24.89 19.87
CA VAL A 207 -6.10 -25.29 18.77
C VAL A 207 -6.57 -24.03 18.04
N PRO A 208 -6.25 -23.83 16.74
CA PRO A 208 -6.74 -22.68 16.00
C PRO A 208 -8.22 -22.84 15.65
N ILE A 209 -9.05 -21.89 16.06
CA ILE A 209 -10.48 -21.84 15.79
C ILE A 209 -10.77 -20.59 14.94
N PHE A 210 -10.99 -20.77 13.64
CA PHE A 210 -11.25 -19.69 12.70
C PHE A 210 -12.76 -19.44 12.52
N VAL A 211 -13.20 -18.22 12.80
CA VAL A 211 -14.61 -17.80 12.73
C VAL A 211 -14.72 -16.55 11.86
N THR A 212 -15.53 -16.64 10.80
CA THR A 212 -16.00 -15.45 10.09
C THR A 212 -17.12 -14.84 10.93
N LEU A 213 -16.96 -13.60 11.40
CA LEU A 213 -17.97 -12.96 12.25
C LEU A 213 -19.28 -12.70 11.51
N LYS A 214 -19.22 -12.55 10.18
CA LYS A 214 -20.40 -12.50 9.31
C LYS A 214 -21.20 -13.81 9.39
N ASP A 215 -20.56 -14.95 9.19
CA ASP A 215 -21.22 -16.26 9.20
C ASP A 215 -21.81 -16.57 10.59
N PHE A 216 -21.10 -16.19 11.66
CA PHE A 216 -21.61 -16.28 13.02
C PHE A 216 -22.83 -15.36 13.25
N ALA A 217 -22.80 -14.14 12.72
CA ALA A 217 -23.92 -13.21 12.83
C ALA A 217 -25.18 -13.71 12.11
N GLU A 218 -25.00 -14.29 10.92
CA GLU A 218 -26.09 -14.78 10.06
C GLU A 218 -26.55 -16.21 10.41
N ALA A 219 -25.94 -16.85 11.41
CA ALA A 219 -26.30 -18.20 11.84
C ALA A 219 -27.76 -18.31 12.30
N GLY A 220 -28.46 -19.37 11.85
CA GLY A 220 -29.83 -19.66 12.23
C GLY A 220 -30.01 -19.81 13.74
N ASN A 221 -31.13 -19.35 14.29
CA ASN A 221 -31.42 -19.27 15.73
C ASN A 221 -30.49 -18.35 16.56
N LYS A 222 -29.54 -17.65 15.92
CA LYS A 222 -28.63 -16.68 16.56
C LYS A 222 -27.97 -17.23 17.85
N PRO A 223 -27.26 -18.39 17.78
CA PRO A 223 -26.64 -19.02 18.95
C PRO A 223 -25.60 -18.11 19.61
N GLY A 224 -25.29 -18.40 20.88
CA GLY A 224 -24.11 -17.84 21.53
C GLY A 224 -22.81 -18.40 20.92
N LEU A 225 -21.68 -17.72 21.12
CA LEU A 225 -20.41 -18.05 20.48
C LEU A 225 -19.91 -19.43 20.89
N LEU A 226 -20.00 -19.79 22.18
CA LEU A 226 -19.61 -21.13 22.62
C LEU A 226 -20.42 -22.25 21.94
N GLN A 227 -21.73 -22.03 21.81
CA GLN A 227 -22.63 -22.97 21.13
C GLN A 227 -22.28 -23.05 19.64
N TYR A 228 -22.11 -21.91 18.99
CA TYR A 228 -21.70 -21.84 17.59
C TYR A 228 -20.36 -22.55 17.33
N LEU A 229 -19.37 -22.39 18.22
CA LEU A 229 -18.08 -23.07 18.10
C LEU A 229 -18.20 -24.59 18.31
N SER A 230 -19.09 -25.01 19.20
CA SER A 230 -19.32 -26.43 19.48
C SER A 230 -20.08 -27.13 18.36
N GLU A 231 -21.01 -26.43 17.72
CA GLU A 231 -21.87 -26.97 16.65
C GLU A 231 -21.28 -26.76 15.25
N GLY A 232 -20.54 -25.66 15.02
CA GLY A 232 -20.12 -25.16 13.72
C GLY A 232 -18.64 -25.36 13.35
N ALA A 233 -17.81 -25.87 14.26
CA ALA A 233 -16.44 -26.30 13.93
C ALA A 233 -16.40 -27.54 13.00
N ILE A 234 -17.57 -28.09 12.68
CA ILE A 234 -17.80 -29.16 11.72
C ILE A 234 -18.74 -28.58 10.66
N ASN A 235 -18.25 -28.33 9.45
CA ASN A 235 -19.15 -27.99 8.35
C ASN A 235 -20.10 -29.18 8.07
N PRO A 236 -21.39 -28.98 7.73
CA PRO A 236 -22.41 -30.04 7.67
C PRO A 236 -22.28 -31.01 6.49
N THR A 237 -21.26 -30.90 5.64
CA THR A 237 -21.11 -31.70 4.41
C THR A 237 -20.61 -33.12 4.66
N TYR A 238 -20.20 -33.45 5.88
CA TYR A 238 -19.88 -34.81 6.32
C TYR A 238 -20.79 -35.23 7.48
N THR A 239 -22.10 -35.31 7.24
CA THR A 239 -22.99 -36.00 8.17
C THR A 239 -22.89 -37.50 7.95
N GLY A 240 -22.03 -38.16 8.72
CA GLY A 240 -21.88 -39.61 8.77
C GLY A 240 -21.97 -40.11 10.21
N SER A 241 -23.16 -40.02 10.80
CA SER A 241 -23.56 -40.52 12.13
C SER A 241 -22.61 -41.58 12.71
N SER A 242 -21.66 -41.16 13.55
CA SER A 242 -20.85 -42.07 14.35
C SER A 242 -20.65 -41.55 15.78
N VAL A 243 -20.52 -42.47 16.73
CA VAL A 243 -20.24 -42.19 18.17
C VAL A 243 -18.95 -41.36 18.37
N MET A 244 -18.06 -41.33 17.37
CA MET A 244 -16.86 -40.49 17.36
C MET A 244 -17.14 -39.00 17.13
N GLU A 245 -18.21 -38.64 16.42
CA GLU A 245 -18.61 -37.23 16.17
C GLU A 245 -19.10 -36.56 17.46
N THR A 246 -19.85 -37.29 18.31
CA THR A 246 -20.34 -36.77 19.59
C THR A 246 -19.22 -36.54 20.61
N ARG A 247 -18.17 -37.39 20.62
CA ARG A 247 -16.97 -37.19 21.47
C ARG A 247 -16.11 -36.02 21.00
N PHE A 248 -16.07 -35.78 19.69
CA PHE A 248 -15.34 -34.66 19.12
C PHE A 248 -15.99 -33.31 19.43
N ILE A 249 -17.32 -33.21 19.31
CA ILE A 249 -18.09 -32.00 19.67
C ILE A 249 -17.91 -31.65 21.16
N SER A 250 -17.78 -32.65 22.03
CA SER A 250 -17.53 -32.43 23.46
C SER A 250 -16.10 -31.99 23.78
N SER A 251 -15.13 -32.22 22.89
CA SER A 251 -13.72 -31.89 23.12
C SER A 251 -13.38 -30.41 22.89
N ILE A 252 -14.11 -29.70 22.03
CA ILE A 252 -13.88 -28.26 21.75
C ILE A 252 -14.17 -27.38 22.98
N PRO A 253 -15.30 -27.54 23.69
CA PRO A 253 -15.53 -26.87 24.96
C PRO A 253 -14.41 -27.12 25.96
N ASP A 254 -13.89 -28.34 26.07
CA ASP A 254 -12.80 -28.68 27.00
C ASP A 254 -11.49 -27.94 26.66
N VAL A 255 -11.17 -27.80 25.37
CA VAL A 255 -10.03 -27.01 24.88
C VAL A 255 -10.19 -25.53 25.27
N ILE A 256 -11.38 -24.96 25.06
CA ILE A 256 -11.68 -23.55 25.38
C ILE A 256 -11.64 -23.32 26.90
N ILE A 257 -12.27 -24.21 27.69
CA ILE A 257 -12.31 -24.11 29.15
C ILE A 257 -10.91 -24.15 29.75
N ARG A 258 -9.98 -24.90 29.14
CA ARG A 258 -8.59 -25.05 29.60
C ARG A 258 -7.62 -24.02 29.03
N GLY A 259 -8.09 -23.01 28.30
CA GLY A 259 -7.23 -21.95 27.76
C GLY A 259 -6.34 -22.41 26.61
N LYS A 260 -6.69 -23.50 25.92
CA LYS A 260 -5.88 -24.09 24.84
C LYS A 260 -6.40 -23.76 23.45
N ALA A 261 -7.24 -22.73 23.30
CA ALA A 261 -7.71 -22.26 22.00
C ALA A 261 -6.97 -20.99 21.54
N LEU A 262 -6.68 -20.93 20.24
CA LEU A 262 -6.34 -19.71 19.51
C LEU A 262 -7.56 -19.31 18.68
N ILE A 263 -8.33 -18.34 19.15
CA ILE A 263 -9.60 -17.93 18.60
C ILE A 263 -9.38 -16.77 17.62
N LEU A 264 -9.62 -17.03 16.34
CA LEU A 264 -9.38 -16.12 15.23
C LEU A 264 -10.73 -15.62 14.69
N LEU A 265 -11.05 -14.35 14.97
CA LEU A 265 -12.34 -13.73 14.65
C LEU A 265 -12.18 -12.75 13.49
N ASP A 266 -12.55 -13.17 12.28
CA ASP A 266 -12.35 -12.34 11.08
C ASP A 266 -13.57 -11.47 10.75
N GLY A 267 -13.32 -10.20 10.45
CA GLY A 267 -14.25 -9.29 9.79
C GLY A 267 -15.35 -8.76 10.71
N LEU A 268 -15.00 -8.17 11.86
CA LEU A 268 -16.01 -7.54 12.74
C LEU A 268 -16.78 -6.43 12.01
N ASP A 269 -16.11 -5.72 11.09
CA ASP A 269 -16.76 -4.72 10.25
C ASP A 269 -17.81 -5.33 9.29
N GLU A 270 -17.77 -6.63 9.03
CA GLU A 270 -18.67 -7.35 8.13
C GLU A 270 -20.02 -7.75 8.70
N VAL A 271 -20.17 -7.61 10.02
CA VAL A 271 -21.42 -7.83 10.73
C VAL A 271 -22.44 -6.74 10.38
N ARG A 272 -23.68 -7.15 10.11
CA ARG A 272 -24.79 -6.21 9.85
C ARG A 272 -25.09 -5.39 11.10
N GLU A 273 -25.56 -4.16 10.90
CA GLU A 273 -25.86 -3.26 12.01
C GLU A 273 -26.86 -3.83 13.02
N GLU A 274 -27.88 -4.55 12.53
CA GLU A 274 -28.90 -5.22 13.34
C GLU A 274 -28.35 -6.30 14.28
N ASP A 275 -27.22 -6.92 13.94
CA ASP A 275 -26.56 -7.96 14.75
C ASP A 275 -25.35 -7.44 15.52
N SER A 276 -24.82 -6.26 15.17
CA SER A 276 -23.59 -5.69 15.74
C SER A 276 -23.57 -5.70 17.28
N LYS A 277 -24.63 -5.19 17.94
CA LYS A 277 -24.71 -5.17 19.41
C LYS A 277 -24.64 -6.56 20.03
N ARG A 278 -25.34 -7.54 19.44
CA ARG A 278 -25.35 -8.93 19.92
C ARG A 278 -23.95 -9.53 19.83
N ILE A 279 -23.31 -9.39 18.67
CA ILE A 279 -21.99 -9.96 18.41
C ILE A 279 -20.91 -9.34 19.31
N LEU A 280 -20.93 -8.02 19.49
CA LEU A 280 -20.00 -7.34 20.41
C LEU A 280 -20.15 -7.84 21.85
N ASN A 281 -21.39 -7.93 22.34
CA ASN A 281 -21.65 -8.41 23.69
C ASN A 281 -21.21 -9.87 23.85
N GLU A 282 -21.55 -10.73 22.89
CA GLU A 282 -21.16 -12.13 22.93
C GLU A 282 -19.64 -12.30 22.95
N ILE A 283 -18.89 -11.57 22.10
CA ILE A 283 -17.43 -11.67 22.10
C ILE A 283 -16.84 -11.17 23.42
N ARG A 284 -17.36 -10.07 23.98
CA ARG A 284 -16.92 -9.56 25.28
C ARG A 284 -17.16 -10.59 26.38
N GLU A 285 -18.40 -11.07 26.51
CA GLU A 285 -18.79 -12.06 27.53
C GLU A 285 -18.00 -13.36 27.38
N PHE A 286 -17.81 -13.84 26.14
CA PHE A 286 -17.02 -15.04 25.86
C PHE A 286 -15.55 -14.85 26.26
N SER A 287 -14.93 -13.74 25.85
CA SER A 287 -13.51 -13.46 26.17
C SER A 287 -13.28 -13.22 27.67
N ASP A 288 -14.31 -12.79 28.39
CA ASP A 288 -14.28 -12.59 29.83
C ASP A 288 -14.49 -13.89 30.60
N ARG A 289 -15.34 -14.76 30.07
CA ARG A 289 -15.59 -16.09 30.63
C ARG A 289 -14.40 -17.04 30.45
N PHE A 290 -13.65 -16.89 29.35
CA PHE A 290 -12.52 -17.77 29.01
C PHE A 290 -11.23 -16.98 28.75
N PRO A 291 -10.67 -16.30 29.76
CA PRO A 291 -9.60 -15.31 29.59
C PRO A 291 -8.25 -15.91 29.20
N ASP A 292 -8.02 -17.20 29.49
CA ASP A 292 -6.74 -17.88 29.27
C ASP A 292 -6.51 -18.31 27.80
N ASN A 293 -7.51 -18.13 26.93
CA ASN A 293 -7.35 -18.38 25.50
C ASN A 293 -6.72 -17.17 24.79
N HIS A 294 -6.08 -17.43 23.66
CA HIS A 294 -5.58 -16.38 22.77
C HIS A 294 -6.69 -15.93 21.81
N PHE A 295 -6.86 -14.63 21.64
CA PHE A 295 -7.87 -14.02 20.78
C PHE A 295 -7.20 -13.07 19.81
N VAL A 296 -7.46 -13.26 18.51
CA VAL A 296 -7.07 -12.32 17.46
C VAL A 296 -8.30 -11.96 16.66
N MET A 297 -8.65 -10.68 16.61
CA MET A 297 -9.81 -10.18 15.88
C MET A 297 -9.38 -9.18 14.81
N THR A 298 -10.07 -9.15 13.67
CA THR A 298 -9.85 -8.12 12.64
C THR A 298 -11.03 -7.17 12.50
N CYS A 299 -10.73 -5.90 12.24
CA CYS A 299 -11.72 -4.90 11.88
C CYS A 299 -11.12 -3.83 10.96
N ARG A 300 -11.95 -3.10 10.21
CA ARG A 300 -11.48 -1.90 9.50
C ARG A 300 -11.18 -0.79 10.50
N ILE A 301 -10.11 -0.03 10.26
CA ILE A 301 -9.67 1.06 11.16
C ILE A 301 -10.72 2.17 11.31
N ALA A 302 -11.50 2.42 10.27
CA ALA A 302 -12.59 3.40 10.25
C ALA A 302 -13.96 2.81 10.59
N ALA A 303 -14.00 1.56 11.07
CA ALA A 303 -15.23 1.03 11.67
C ALA A 303 -15.56 1.84 12.93
N ARG A 304 -16.84 1.82 13.34
CA ARG A 304 -17.29 2.41 14.61
C ARG A 304 -16.30 2.10 15.74
N GLU A 305 -16.07 3.05 16.64
CA GLU A 305 -15.22 2.84 17.83
C GLU A 305 -15.85 1.75 18.70
N TYR A 306 -15.49 0.49 18.44
CA TYR A 306 -15.80 -0.64 19.30
C TYR A 306 -14.77 -0.65 20.41
N THR A 307 -15.10 -0.11 21.57
CA THR A 307 -14.18 -0.20 22.71
C THR A 307 -14.23 -1.62 23.27
N PHE A 308 -13.13 -2.35 23.08
CA PHE A 308 -12.85 -3.61 23.77
C PHE A 308 -11.75 -3.35 24.79
N GLU A 309 -12.11 -2.96 26.01
CA GLU A 309 -11.17 -2.49 27.04
C GLU A 309 -10.02 -3.48 27.35
N LYS A 310 -10.25 -4.78 27.14
CA LYS A 310 -9.28 -5.85 27.39
C LYS A 310 -8.48 -6.28 26.16
N PHE A 311 -8.74 -5.70 24.99
CA PHE A 311 -8.00 -6.00 23.76
C PHE A 311 -6.98 -4.91 23.51
N THR A 312 -5.78 -5.32 23.12
CA THR A 312 -4.78 -4.39 22.58
C THR A 312 -5.14 -4.12 21.12
N GLU A 313 -5.29 -2.86 20.74
CA GLU A 313 -5.55 -2.49 19.36
C GLU A 313 -4.25 -2.12 18.66
N VAL A 314 -4.03 -2.71 17.48
CA VAL A 314 -2.87 -2.45 16.62
C VAL A 314 -3.32 -2.16 15.20
N GLU A 315 -2.53 -1.44 14.42
CA GLU A 315 -2.82 -1.14 13.03
C GLU A 315 -1.86 -1.89 12.09
N VAL A 316 -2.36 -2.49 11.02
CA VAL A 316 -1.51 -3.09 9.98
C VAL A 316 -0.78 -1.99 9.22
N ALA A 317 0.54 -2.10 9.15
CA ALA A 317 1.39 -1.19 8.38
C ALA A 317 1.31 -1.51 6.88
N ASP A 318 1.42 -0.47 6.04
CA ASP A 318 1.61 -0.61 4.60
C ASP A 318 2.95 -1.32 4.32
N PHE A 319 3.02 -2.10 3.23
CA PHE A 319 4.24 -2.82 2.85
C PHE A 319 5.41 -1.88 2.59
N ASP A 320 6.58 -2.27 3.07
CA ASP A 320 7.85 -1.66 2.67
C ASP A 320 8.42 -2.32 1.40
N ASP A 321 9.53 -1.77 0.91
CA ASP A 321 10.17 -2.23 -0.34
C ASP A 321 10.61 -3.70 -0.26
N GLU A 322 11.03 -4.19 0.91
CA GLU A 322 11.43 -5.59 1.11
C GLU A 322 10.22 -6.53 1.05
N GLN A 323 9.11 -6.15 1.71
CA GLN A 323 7.84 -6.88 1.64
C GLN A 323 7.29 -6.92 0.20
N ILE A 324 7.36 -5.80 -0.54
CA ILE A 324 6.96 -5.75 -1.95
C ILE A 324 7.80 -6.70 -2.80
N ALA A 325 9.12 -6.67 -2.64
CA ALA A 325 10.03 -7.56 -3.37
C ALA A 325 9.78 -9.03 -3.04
N ASN A 326 9.58 -9.37 -1.75
CA ASN A 326 9.28 -10.73 -1.32
C ASN A 326 7.96 -11.24 -1.93
N PHE A 327 6.90 -10.41 -1.89
CA PHE A 327 5.63 -10.75 -2.52
C PHE A 327 5.77 -10.98 -4.03
N ALA A 328 6.49 -10.10 -4.74
CA ALA A 328 6.72 -10.24 -6.18
C ALA A 328 7.52 -11.51 -6.52
N ASN A 329 8.60 -11.79 -5.77
CA ASN A 329 9.41 -12.99 -5.95
C ASN A 329 8.56 -14.27 -5.83
N LYS A 330 7.72 -14.33 -4.80
CA LYS A 330 6.77 -15.43 -4.57
C LYS A 330 5.73 -15.54 -5.68
N TRP A 331 5.09 -14.43 -6.04
CA TRP A 331 4.05 -14.39 -7.08
C TRP A 331 4.56 -14.92 -8.43
N PHE A 332 5.75 -14.48 -8.84
CA PHE A 332 6.31 -14.78 -10.16
C PHE A 332 7.20 -16.04 -10.20
N GLN A 333 7.46 -16.70 -9.07
CA GLN A 333 8.41 -17.83 -8.97
C GLN A 333 8.15 -18.95 -9.99
N SER A 334 6.88 -19.24 -10.28
CA SER A 334 6.46 -20.30 -11.21
C SER A 334 5.74 -19.77 -12.46
N LYS A 335 6.00 -18.50 -12.81
CA LYS A 335 5.38 -17.81 -13.95
C LYS A 335 6.39 -17.58 -15.07
N ALA A 336 5.90 -17.30 -16.27
CA ALA A 336 6.77 -17.00 -17.42
C ALA A 336 7.53 -15.67 -17.26
N VAL A 337 6.89 -14.70 -16.58
CA VAL A 337 7.48 -13.41 -16.26
C VAL A 337 8.36 -13.55 -15.03
N LYS A 338 9.59 -13.03 -15.12
CA LYS A 338 10.56 -13.04 -14.01
C LYS A 338 10.29 -11.92 -13.00
N PRO A 339 10.47 -12.17 -11.70
CA PRO A 339 10.23 -11.15 -10.66
C PRO A 339 11.18 -9.96 -10.79
N GLU A 340 12.42 -10.15 -11.23
CA GLU A 340 13.40 -9.06 -11.38
C GLU A 340 12.94 -8.04 -12.42
N ASN A 341 12.22 -8.48 -13.46
CA ASN A 341 11.67 -7.57 -14.47
C ASN A 341 10.55 -6.70 -13.88
N PHE A 342 9.66 -7.29 -13.07
CA PHE A 342 8.60 -6.55 -12.38
C PHE A 342 9.19 -5.52 -11.42
N ILE A 343 10.11 -5.95 -10.55
CA ILE A 343 10.75 -5.08 -9.55
C ILE A 343 11.47 -3.92 -10.23
N LYS A 344 12.29 -4.20 -11.26
CA LYS A 344 12.98 -3.15 -12.02
C LYS A 344 12.00 -2.14 -12.63
N ARG A 345 10.92 -2.61 -13.26
CA ARG A 345 9.90 -1.72 -13.84
C ARG A 345 9.17 -0.90 -12.78
N LEU A 346 9.01 -1.43 -11.57
CA LEU A 346 8.41 -0.72 -10.45
C LEU A 346 9.35 0.37 -9.92
N GLU A 347 10.65 0.08 -9.81
CA GLU A 347 11.69 1.05 -9.42
C GLU A 347 11.85 2.17 -10.45
N ASP A 348 11.79 1.84 -11.74
CA ASP A 348 11.79 2.82 -12.84
C ASP A 348 10.55 3.74 -12.80
N ASN A 349 9.49 3.35 -12.08
CA ASN A 349 8.23 4.08 -11.99
C ASN A 349 7.79 4.30 -10.53
N ASN A 350 8.45 5.25 -9.86
CA ASN A 350 8.18 5.64 -8.48
C ASN A 350 6.70 5.93 -8.17
N ARG A 351 5.89 6.36 -9.13
CA ARG A 351 4.46 6.64 -8.93
C ARG A 351 3.63 5.36 -8.85
N ILE A 352 3.89 4.39 -9.73
CA ILE A 352 3.28 3.04 -9.64
C ILE A 352 3.76 2.33 -8.37
N LYS A 353 5.04 2.48 -8.00
CA LYS A 353 5.60 1.93 -6.76
C LYS A 353 4.82 2.34 -5.51
N GLN A 354 4.28 3.55 -5.45
CA GLN A 354 3.47 4.00 -4.30
C GLN A 354 2.19 3.19 -4.11
N LEU A 355 1.60 2.68 -5.19
CA LEU A 355 0.41 1.82 -5.11
C LEU A 355 0.76 0.43 -4.54
N ALA A 356 1.97 -0.06 -4.83
CA ALA A 356 2.43 -1.39 -4.41
C ALA A 356 2.54 -1.56 -2.87
N ALA A 357 2.56 -0.47 -2.11
CA ALA A 357 2.55 -0.53 -0.64
C ALA A 357 1.24 -1.15 -0.08
N SER A 358 0.13 -1.10 -0.84
CA SER A 358 -1.11 -1.80 -0.49
C SER A 358 -1.09 -3.21 -1.09
N PRO A 359 -1.22 -4.29 -0.29
CA PRO A 359 -1.19 -5.66 -0.80
C PRO A 359 -2.23 -5.95 -1.88
N LEU A 360 -3.42 -5.33 -1.77
CA LEU A 360 -4.48 -5.44 -2.78
C LEU A 360 -4.08 -4.82 -4.11
N LEU A 361 -3.49 -3.62 -4.07
CA LEU A 361 -3.06 -2.92 -5.28
C LEU A 361 -1.80 -3.57 -5.88
N LEU A 362 -0.88 -4.07 -5.05
CA LEU A 362 0.24 -4.89 -5.51
C LEU A 362 -0.24 -6.14 -6.24
N THR A 363 -1.27 -6.81 -5.73
CA THR A 363 -1.87 -7.97 -6.40
C THR A 363 -2.43 -7.57 -7.78
N LEU A 364 -3.09 -6.42 -7.88
CA LEU A 364 -3.58 -5.90 -9.17
C LEU A 364 -2.42 -5.61 -10.13
N LEU A 365 -1.36 -4.95 -9.65
CA LEU A 365 -0.16 -4.67 -10.44
C LEU A 365 0.48 -5.97 -10.96
N CYS A 366 0.59 -7.00 -10.12
CA CYS A 366 1.12 -8.30 -10.52
C CYS A 366 0.24 -8.97 -11.59
N LEU A 367 -1.09 -8.93 -11.44
CA LEU A 367 -2.03 -9.48 -12.42
C LEU A 367 -1.90 -8.77 -13.78
N ALA A 368 -1.92 -7.44 -13.80
CA ALA A 368 -1.79 -6.65 -15.03
C ALA A 368 -0.42 -6.87 -15.72
N PHE A 369 0.64 -7.02 -14.92
CA PHE A 369 1.98 -7.27 -15.43
C PHE A 369 2.18 -8.70 -15.93
N GLU A 370 1.48 -9.69 -15.35
CA GLU A 370 1.54 -11.10 -15.78
C GLU A 370 1.03 -11.27 -17.23
N GLU A 371 0.01 -10.49 -17.62
CA GLU A 371 -0.59 -10.58 -18.96
C GLU A 371 0.31 -10.03 -20.08
N SER A 372 1.08 -8.96 -19.81
CA SER A 372 1.79 -8.21 -20.86
C SER A 372 3.31 -8.14 -20.67
N GLY A 373 3.83 -8.50 -19.49
CA GLY A 373 5.24 -8.35 -19.13
C GLY A 373 5.70 -6.89 -18.95
N ASN A 374 4.75 -5.94 -18.92
CA ASN A 374 5.00 -4.52 -18.69
C ASN A 374 3.80 -3.85 -17.99
N PHE A 375 3.94 -2.61 -17.54
CA PHE A 375 2.77 -1.81 -17.12
C PHE A 375 2.10 -1.18 -18.33
N SER A 376 0.79 -0.90 -18.25
CA SER A 376 0.08 -0.16 -19.30
C SER A 376 0.79 1.18 -19.57
N ALA A 377 0.93 1.53 -20.85
CA ALA A 377 1.46 2.82 -21.25
C ALA A 377 0.54 3.96 -20.77
N ASN A 378 -0.77 3.72 -20.76
CA ASN A 378 -1.76 4.63 -20.18
C ASN A 378 -1.92 4.36 -18.67
N ARG A 379 -1.20 5.13 -17.86
CA ARG A 379 -1.27 5.04 -16.39
C ARG A 379 -2.65 5.36 -15.83
N SER A 380 -3.45 6.17 -16.52
CA SER A 380 -4.79 6.51 -16.06
C SER A 380 -5.71 5.28 -16.04
N GLU A 381 -5.52 4.32 -16.95
CA GLU A 381 -6.25 3.06 -16.97
C GLU A 381 -5.87 2.19 -15.77
N LEU A 382 -4.58 2.08 -15.46
CA LEU A 382 -4.11 1.33 -14.29
C LEU A 382 -4.69 1.89 -12.98
N TYR A 383 -4.74 3.22 -12.84
CA TYR A 383 -5.33 3.87 -11.67
C TYR A 383 -6.85 3.66 -11.62
N LYS A 384 -7.52 3.66 -12.77
CA LYS A 384 -8.95 3.34 -12.89
C LYS A 384 -9.23 1.90 -12.50
N GLU A 385 -8.40 0.94 -12.89
CA GLU A 385 -8.53 -0.46 -12.46
C GLU A 385 -8.33 -0.61 -10.95
N GLY A 386 -7.34 0.09 -10.38
CA GLY A 386 -7.12 0.16 -8.94
C GLY A 386 -8.32 0.76 -8.20
N LEU A 387 -8.89 1.83 -8.75
CA LEU A 387 -10.08 2.46 -8.22
C LEU A 387 -11.30 1.53 -8.29
N ASP A 388 -11.50 0.83 -9.42
CA ASP A 388 -12.59 -0.12 -9.59
C ASP A 388 -12.45 -1.33 -8.66
N ALA A 389 -11.22 -1.78 -8.38
CA ALA A 389 -10.95 -2.80 -7.38
C ALA A 389 -11.40 -2.35 -5.97
N LEU A 390 -11.10 -1.11 -5.59
CA LEU A 390 -11.46 -0.51 -4.29
C LEU A 390 -12.95 -0.14 -4.19
N LEU A 391 -13.57 0.34 -5.27
CA LEU A 391 -14.97 0.82 -5.29
C LEU A 391 -16.00 -0.28 -5.57
N LYS A 392 -15.72 -1.22 -6.48
CA LYS A 392 -16.72 -2.15 -7.05
C LYS A 392 -16.49 -3.61 -6.67
N LYS A 393 -15.27 -4.12 -6.82
CA LYS A 393 -15.00 -5.57 -6.81
C LYS A 393 -14.81 -6.15 -5.41
N TRP A 394 -14.25 -5.39 -4.47
CA TRP A 394 -13.88 -5.90 -3.15
C TRP A 394 -15.10 -6.17 -2.23
N ASP A 395 -16.03 -5.22 -2.12
CA ASP A 395 -17.21 -5.37 -1.24
C ASP A 395 -18.28 -6.31 -1.84
N ALA A 396 -18.42 -6.35 -3.18
CA ALA A 396 -19.41 -7.18 -3.86
C ALA A 396 -19.12 -8.69 -3.71
N LYS A 397 -17.84 -9.11 -3.80
CA LYS A 397 -17.44 -10.53 -3.66
C LYS A 397 -17.67 -11.07 -2.24
N ARG A 398 -17.74 -10.19 -1.23
CA ARG A 398 -18.01 -10.58 0.17
C ARG A 398 -19.50 -10.53 0.55
N GLY A 399 -20.39 -10.15 -0.37
CA GLY A 399 -21.84 -10.12 -0.12
C GLY A 399 -22.23 -9.21 1.05
N ILE A 400 -21.53 -8.08 1.20
CA ILE A 400 -21.70 -7.16 2.32
C ILE A 400 -22.95 -6.29 2.09
N GLN A 401 -23.98 -6.45 2.91
CA GLN A 401 -25.19 -5.60 2.89
C GLN A 401 -25.17 -4.64 4.09
N ARG A 402 -25.07 -3.33 3.85
CA ARG A 402 -25.11 -2.29 4.90
C ARG A 402 -26.03 -1.14 4.48
N ASN A 403 -26.66 -0.44 5.43
CA ASN A 403 -27.65 0.64 5.22
C ASN A 403 -27.01 2.01 5.52
N GLN A 404 -26.66 2.80 4.49
CA GLN A 404 -26.16 4.17 4.67
C GLN A 404 -26.54 5.09 3.51
N VAL A 405 -26.66 6.40 3.76
CA VAL A 405 -26.96 7.45 2.77
C VAL A 405 -25.96 7.42 1.61
N TYR A 406 -24.68 7.19 1.90
CA TYR A 406 -23.62 6.99 0.91
C TYR A 406 -23.89 5.83 -0.08
N LYS A 407 -24.67 4.80 0.30
CA LYS A 407 -25.06 3.70 -0.60
C LYS A 407 -26.08 4.14 -1.65
N LYS A 408 -26.84 5.21 -1.39
CA LYS A 408 -27.78 5.78 -2.36
C LYS A 408 -27.05 6.51 -3.49
N LEU A 409 -25.81 6.96 -3.27
CA LEU A 409 -24.99 7.51 -4.33
C LEU A 409 -24.55 6.39 -5.28
N SER A 410 -24.83 6.58 -6.57
CA SER A 410 -24.26 5.73 -7.61
C SER A 410 -22.73 5.83 -7.61
N VAL A 411 -22.05 4.80 -8.12
CA VAL A 411 -20.58 4.80 -8.20
C VAL A 411 -20.03 6.06 -8.90
N PRO A 412 -20.60 6.52 -10.04
CA PRO A 412 -20.17 7.77 -10.66
C PRO A 412 -20.27 8.99 -9.73
N ARG A 413 -21.36 9.12 -8.96
CA ARG A 413 -21.53 10.24 -8.02
C ARG A 413 -20.50 10.22 -6.89
N LYS A 414 -20.09 9.03 -6.44
CA LYS A 414 -19.01 8.89 -5.44
C LYS A 414 -17.68 9.35 -6.00
N GLU A 415 -17.37 8.95 -7.23
CA GLU A 415 -16.16 9.40 -7.91
C GLU A 415 -16.19 10.92 -8.17
N ASP A 416 -17.33 11.50 -8.54
CA ASP A 416 -17.50 12.94 -8.75
C ASP A 416 -17.32 13.73 -7.44
N LEU A 417 -17.86 13.23 -6.33
CA LEU A 417 -17.64 13.80 -5.00
C LEU A 417 -16.13 13.80 -4.64
N LEU A 418 -15.45 12.67 -4.86
CA LEU A 418 -14.01 12.56 -4.60
C LEU A 418 -13.19 13.47 -5.54
N SER A 419 -13.56 13.58 -6.81
CA SER A 419 -13.01 14.53 -7.78
C SER A 419 -13.14 15.98 -7.31
N LYS A 420 -14.30 16.35 -6.75
CA LYS A 420 -14.52 17.69 -6.22
C LYS A 420 -13.65 17.99 -5.00
N ILE A 421 -13.59 17.06 -4.03
CA ILE A 421 -12.73 17.19 -2.85
C ILE A 421 -11.25 17.28 -3.26
N ALA A 422 -10.84 16.40 -4.19
CA ALA A 422 -9.48 16.36 -4.72
C ALA A 422 -9.07 17.69 -5.33
N LEU A 423 -9.87 18.26 -6.23
CA LEU A 423 -9.56 19.54 -6.86
C LEU A 423 -9.41 20.66 -5.83
N ILE A 424 -10.39 20.83 -4.94
CA ILE A 424 -10.38 21.93 -3.95
C ILE A 424 -9.15 21.86 -3.05
N THR A 425 -8.81 20.66 -2.58
CA THR A 425 -7.66 20.47 -1.69
C THR A 425 -6.33 20.61 -2.44
N PHE A 426 -6.24 20.12 -3.68
CA PHE A 426 -5.03 20.20 -4.49
C PHE A 426 -4.70 21.64 -4.91
N GLU A 427 -5.70 22.42 -5.34
CA GLU A 427 -5.52 23.85 -5.70
C GLU A 427 -5.00 24.69 -4.53
N ARG A 428 -5.32 24.30 -3.30
CA ARG A 428 -4.87 24.98 -2.08
C ARG A 428 -3.52 24.48 -1.56
N GLY A 429 -2.98 23.41 -2.13
CA GLY A 429 -1.81 22.71 -1.57
C GLY A 429 -2.11 21.97 -0.25
N ASP A 430 -3.39 21.76 0.06
CA ASP A 430 -3.86 21.11 1.30
C ASP A 430 -3.83 19.59 1.15
N TYR A 431 -2.65 18.96 1.21
CA TYR A 431 -2.55 17.50 1.19
C TYR A 431 -3.10 16.84 2.46
N PHE A 432 -3.08 17.56 3.58
CA PHE A 432 -3.78 17.21 4.81
C PHE A 432 -4.87 18.25 5.07
N PHE A 433 -6.09 17.79 5.33
CA PHE A 433 -7.24 18.65 5.53
C PHE A 433 -8.04 18.26 6.77
N LYS A 434 -8.62 19.26 7.44
CA LYS A 434 -9.42 19.04 8.65
C LYS A 434 -10.76 18.39 8.30
N GLN A 435 -11.28 17.57 9.20
CA GLN A 435 -12.59 16.92 9.08
C GLN A 435 -13.69 17.90 8.67
N LYS A 436 -13.82 19.03 9.38
CA LYS A 436 -14.83 20.05 9.08
C LYS A 436 -14.74 20.63 7.67
N ALA A 437 -13.53 20.73 7.11
CA ALA A 437 -13.35 21.20 5.74
C ALA A 437 -13.84 20.17 4.74
N ALA A 438 -13.51 18.89 4.95
CA ALA A 438 -14.01 17.79 4.13
C ALA A 438 -15.54 17.67 4.19
N GLU A 439 -16.12 17.75 5.38
CA GLU A 439 -17.57 17.79 5.58
C GLU A 439 -18.21 18.94 4.80
N GLN A 440 -17.64 20.15 4.86
CA GLN A 440 -18.15 21.29 4.08
C GLN A 440 -18.11 21.02 2.56
N TYR A 441 -17.03 20.43 2.04
CA TYR A 441 -16.94 20.08 0.62
C TYR A 441 -18.00 19.03 0.22
N ILE A 442 -18.29 18.10 1.13
CA ILE A 442 -19.34 17.08 0.94
C ILE A 442 -20.72 17.74 0.95
N ILE A 443 -20.99 18.66 1.90
CA ILE A 443 -22.24 19.44 1.96
C ILE A 443 -22.45 20.20 0.65
N ASP A 444 -21.44 20.93 0.20
CA ASP A 444 -21.49 21.74 -1.01
C ASP A 444 -21.77 20.88 -2.25
N TYR A 445 -21.26 19.64 -2.30
CA TYR A 445 -21.56 18.70 -3.38
C TYR A 445 -22.99 18.18 -3.30
N ILE A 446 -23.41 17.65 -2.13
CA ILE A 446 -24.71 16.98 -1.96
C ILE A 446 -25.85 17.94 -2.17
N ARG A 447 -25.74 19.19 -1.68
CA ARG A 447 -26.78 20.23 -1.81
C ARG A 447 -27.17 20.50 -3.27
N ASN A 448 -26.29 20.18 -4.23
CA ASN A 448 -26.53 20.37 -5.66
C ASN A 448 -27.10 19.12 -6.37
N LEU A 449 -27.44 18.05 -5.64
CA LEU A 449 -28.06 16.85 -6.21
C LEU A 449 -29.59 17.02 -6.40
N PRO A 450 -30.22 16.36 -7.39
CA PRO A 450 -31.64 16.56 -7.73
C PRO A 450 -32.66 16.33 -6.61
N ASP A 451 -32.31 15.53 -5.59
CA ASP A 451 -33.15 15.19 -4.43
C ASP A 451 -32.46 15.54 -3.10
N ALA A 452 -31.58 16.54 -3.13
CA ALA A 452 -30.79 16.92 -1.96
C ALA A 452 -31.68 17.44 -0.83
N ASN A 453 -31.40 16.99 0.39
CA ASN A 453 -31.97 17.63 1.57
C ASN A 453 -31.38 19.05 1.67
N THR A 454 -32.23 20.05 1.91
CA THR A 454 -31.81 21.44 2.08
C THR A 454 -31.74 21.86 3.56
N ASP A 455 -32.12 20.97 4.46
CA ASP A 455 -31.99 21.16 5.90
C ASP A 455 -30.51 21.08 6.33
N GLU A 456 -30.02 22.10 7.04
CA GLU A 456 -28.60 22.24 7.35
C GLU A 456 -28.12 21.23 8.40
N GLU A 457 -28.96 20.89 9.38
CA GLU A 457 -28.63 19.90 10.40
C GLU A 457 -28.53 18.50 9.79
N ALA A 458 -29.46 18.16 8.90
CA ALA A 458 -29.43 16.91 8.17
C ALA A 458 -28.24 16.82 7.20
N LEU A 459 -27.91 17.91 6.48
CA LEU A 459 -26.72 17.97 5.62
C LEU A 459 -25.43 17.78 6.40
N GLN A 460 -25.33 18.38 7.59
CA GLN A 460 -24.16 18.20 8.45
C GLN A 460 -24.01 16.75 8.90
N PHE A 461 -25.10 16.13 9.36
CA PHE A 461 -25.11 14.71 9.74
C PHE A 461 -24.76 13.79 8.57
N ASP A 462 -25.37 14.02 7.39
CA ASP A 462 -25.10 13.26 6.18
C ASP A 462 -23.64 13.39 5.74
N SER A 463 -23.04 14.58 5.88
CA SER A 463 -21.65 14.82 5.50
C SER A 463 -20.64 14.08 6.38
N GLU A 464 -20.88 14.03 7.69
CA GLU A 464 -20.05 13.27 8.63
C GLU A 464 -20.14 11.77 8.33
N GLU A 465 -21.36 11.26 8.13
CA GLU A 465 -21.57 9.85 7.79
C GLU A 465 -20.94 9.51 6.43
N ILE A 466 -21.04 10.39 5.43
CA ILE A 466 -20.42 10.16 4.11
C ILE A 466 -18.90 10.18 4.19
N LEU A 467 -18.29 11.10 4.94
CA LEU A 467 -16.84 11.12 5.12
C LEU A 467 -16.36 9.81 5.79
N ARG A 468 -17.05 9.38 6.85
CA ARG A 468 -16.80 8.09 7.50
C ARG A 468 -16.99 6.93 6.53
N SER A 469 -18.04 6.95 5.70
CA SER A 469 -18.28 5.93 4.68
C SER A 469 -17.14 5.87 3.66
N ILE A 470 -16.63 7.01 3.17
CA ILE A 470 -15.52 7.04 2.20
C ILE A 470 -14.29 6.34 2.77
N GLU A 471 -13.91 6.70 4.00
CA GLU A 471 -12.77 6.10 4.69
C GLU A 471 -12.98 4.60 4.92
N TYR A 472 -14.15 4.26 5.43
CA TYR A 472 -14.51 2.89 5.79
C TYR A 472 -14.62 1.96 4.59
N HIS A 473 -15.21 2.39 3.47
CA HIS A 473 -15.50 1.51 2.34
C HIS A 473 -14.30 1.32 1.43
N HIS A 474 -13.57 2.39 1.13
CA HIS A 474 -12.64 2.39 0.00
C HIS A 474 -11.19 2.61 0.43
N GLY A 475 -10.96 3.20 1.60
CA GLY A 475 -9.62 3.61 2.02
C GLY A 475 -8.96 4.61 1.07
N LEU A 476 -9.76 5.37 0.30
CA LEU A 476 -9.28 6.39 -0.64
C LEU A 476 -8.98 7.71 0.05
N VAL A 477 -9.75 8.04 1.09
CA VAL A 477 -9.49 9.12 2.04
C VAL A 477 -9.32 8.48 3.41
N VAL A 478 -8.29 8.85 4.17
CA VAL A 478 -7.95 8.20 5.45
C VAL A 478 -7.57 9.22 6.52
N ALA A 479 -7.90 8.92 7.78
CA ALA A 479 -7.46 9.71 8.91
C ALA A 479 -5.94 9.58 9.12
N ARG A 480 -5.25 10.71 9.26
CA ARG A 480 -3.79 10.81 9.50
C ARG A 480 -3.43 11.23 10.91
N ALA A 481 -4.39 11.86 11.58
CA ALA A 481 -4.43 12.19 13.00
C ALA A 481 -5.90 12.47 13.35
N LYS A 482 -6.19 12.68 14.64
CA LYS A 482 -7.55 12.92 15.11
C LYS A 482 -8.16 14.16 14.42
N GLY A 483 -9.16 13.94 13.58
CA GLY A 483 -9.85 15.00 12.82
C GLY A 483 -9.06 15.59 11.65
N ILE A 484 -7.98 14.92 11.21
CA ILE A 484 -7.17 15.31 10.04
C ILE A 484 -7.15 14.15 9.06
N TYR A 485 -7.47 14.44 7.81
CA TYR A 485 -7.62 13.50 6.72
C TYR A 485 -6.67 13.82 5.57
N SER A 486 -6.42 12.83 4.71
CA SER A 486 -5.78 13.00 3.41
C SER A 486 -6.32 11.96 2.43
N PHE A 487 -6.04 12.11 1.14
CA PHE A 487 -6.07 10.96 0.24
C PHE A 487 -5.05 9.89 0.71
N SER A 488 -5.34 8.62 0.50
CA SER A 488 -4.46 7.52 0.92
C SER A 488 -3.14 7.51 0.18
N HIS A 489 -3.17 7.91 -1.10
CA HIS A 489 -2.02 8.08 -1.98
C HIS A 489 -2.18 9.36 -2.81
N LEU A 490 -1.07 10.06 -3.09
CA LEU A 490 -1.08 11.26 -3.96
C LEU A 490 -1.51 10.93 -5.38
N THR A 491 -1.17 9.73 -5.88
CA THR A 491 -1.59 9.28 -7.21
C THR A 491 -3.11 9.26 -7.37
N PHE A 492 -3.87 8.85 -6.34
CA PHE A 492 -5.33 8.95 -6.37
C PHE A 492 -5.81 10.40 -6.26
N HIS A 493 -5.14 11.24 -5.46
CA HIS A 493 -5.45 12.67 -5.39
C HIS A 493 -5.32 13.31 -6.77
N GLU A 494 -4.16 13.14 -7.44
CA GLU A 494 -3.86 13.64 -8.79
C GLU A 494 -4.83 13.06 -9.84
N TYR A 495 -5.15 11.76 -9.76
CA TYR A 495 -6.13 11.11 -10.63
C TYR A 495 -7.51 11.74 -10.52
N PHE A 496 -7.99 11.98 -9.29
CA PHE A 496 -9.30 12.59 -9.07
C PHE A 496 -9.36 14.05 -9.53
N VAL A 497 -8.25 14.80 -9.41
CA VAL A 497 -8.10 16.14 -9.98
C VAL A 497 -8.20 16.08 -11.51
N ALA A 498 -7.43 15.20 -12.17
CA ALA A 498 -7.49 15.06 -13.63
C ALA A 498 -8.89 14.68 -14.11
N ARG A 499 -9.55 13.74 -13.40
CA ARG A 499 -10.93 13.31 -13.68
C ARG A 499 -11.95 14.46 -13.52
N GLU A 500 -11.76 15.37 -12.57
CA GLU A 500 -12.63 16.55 -12.41
C GLU A 500 -12.62 17.42 -13.68
N PHE A 501 -11.45 17.66 -14.29
CA PHE A 501 -11.35 18.43 -15.52
C PHE A 501 -11.91 17.70 -16.74
N VAL A 502 -11.54 16.42 -16.91
CA VAL A 502 -11.84 15.67 -18.14
C VAL A 502 -13.24 15.09 -18.15
N VAL A 503 -13.67 14.48 -17.04
CA VAL A 503 -14.92 13.70 -16.96
C VAL A 503 -16.05 14.53 -16.38
N VAL A 504 -15.84 15.14 -15.20
CA VAL A 504 -16.92 15.88 -14.50
C VAL A 504 -17.26 17.17 -15.24
N ARG A 505 -16.24 17.95 -15.59
CA ARG A 505 -16.39 19.19 -16.36
C ARG A 505 -16.33 18.99 -17.87
N GLN A 506 -16.30 17.73 -18.32
CA GLN A 506 -16.38 17.30 -19.71
C GLN A 506 -15.38 18.01 -20.65
N SER A 507 -14.18 18.33 -20.16
CA SER A 507 -13.18 19.08 -20.93
C SER A 507 -13.72 20.40 -21.50
N SER A 508 -14.65 21.05 -20.77
CA SER A 508 -15.17 22.37 -21.16
C SER A 508 -14.05 23.39 -21.25
N GLU A 509 -14.21 24.38 -22.14
CA GLU A 509 -13.20 25.39 -22.41
C GLU A 509 -12.73 26.10 -21.13
N GLN A 510 -13.66 26.47 -20.24
CA GLN A 510 -13.34 27.08 -18.95
C GLN A 510 -12.50 26.14 -18.06
N ALA A 511 -12.83 24.85 -18.04
CA ALA A 511 -12.10 23.87 -17.24
C ALA A 511 -10.68 23.67 -17.78
N LEU A 512 -10.51 23.52 -19.10
CA LEU A 512 -9.20 23.38 -19.71
C LEU A 512 -8.34 24.64 -19.53
N GLN A 513 -8.91 25.84 -19.69
CA GLN A 513 -8.25 27.12 -19.41
C GLN A 513 -7.77 27.22 -17.95
N SER A 514 -8.59 26.78 -17.01
CA SER A 514 -8.23 26.70 -15.60
C SER A 514 -7.07 25.72 -15.39
N LEU A 515 -7.10 24.53 -15.99
CA LEU A 515 -6.02 23.55 -15.87
C LEU A 515 -4.70 24.09 -16.44
N VAL A 516 -4.68 24.62 -17.67
CA VAL A 516 -3.46 25.15 -18.29
C VAL A 516 -2.88 26.36 -17.56
N SER A 517 -3.67 27.03 -16.71
CA SER A 517 -3.15 28.11 -15.87
C SER A 517 -2.05 27.63 -14.90
N HIS A 518 -2.04 26.34 -14.55
CA HIS A 518 -1.08 25.68 -13.66
C HIS A 518 0.12 25.03 -14.40
N ILE A 519 0.32 25.29 -15.69
CA ILE A 519 1.32 24.56 -16.52
C ILE A 519 2.78 24.72 -16.07
N THR A 520 3.09 25.77 -15.30
CA THR A 520 4.44 26.03 -14.76
C THR A 520 4.65 25.45 -13.37
N GLU A 521 3.61 24.89 -12.74
CA GLU A 521 3.66 24.35 -11.39
C GLU A 521 4.06 22.86 -11.40
N LYS A 522 5.16 22.53 -10.70
CA LYS A 522 5.71 21.15 -10.68
C LYS A 522 4.71 20.13 -10.14
N SER A 523 3.93 20.49 -9.12
CA SER A 523 2.92 19.60 -8.49
C SER A 523 1.84 19.16 -9.48
N TRP A 524 1.48 20.00 -10.46
CA TRP A 524 0.42 19.71 -11.42
C TRP A 524 0.87 18.82 -12.59
N ARG A 525 2.17 18.56 -12.72
CA ARG A 525 2.74 17.83 -13.86
C ARG A 525 2.04 16.48 -14.10
N GLU A 526 1.79 15.70 -13.05
CA GLU A 526 1.13 14.39 -13.21
C GLU A 526 -0.37 14.54 -13.53
N VAL A 527 -1.02 15.60 -13.03
CA VAL A 527 -2.42 15.91 -13.37
C VAL A 527 -2.58 16.12 -14.88
N PHE A 528 -1.65 16.82 -15.53
CA PHE A 528 -1.66 16.99 -17.00
C PHE A 528 -1.49 15.66 -17.74
N LEU A 529 -0.53 14.83 -17.33
CA LEU A 529 -0.32 13.52 -17.95
C LEU A 529 -1.54 12.62 -17.82
N LEU A 530 -2.17 12.60 -16.64
CA LEU A 530 -3.39 11.85 -16.39
C LEU A 530 -4.57 12.44 -17.18
N ALA A 531 -4.73 13.77 -17.24
CA ALA A 531 -5.80 14.41 -17.97
C ALA A 531 -5.72 14.09 -19.47
N VAL A 532 -4.50 14.12 -20.05
CA VAL A 532 -4.27 13.77 -21.46
C VAL A 532 -4.55 12.28 -21.71
N GLY A 533 -4.09 11.38 -20.84
CA GLY A 533 -4.38 9.94 -20.93
C GLY A 533 -5.86 9.56 -20.72
N MET A 534 -6.61 10.36 -19.97
CA MET A 534 -8.06 10.18 -19.75
C MET A 534 -8.91 10.76 -20.87
N SER A 535 -8.37 11.71 -21.64
CA SER A 535 -9.13 12.43 -22.65
C SER A 535 -9.40 11.54 -23.87
N PRO A 536 -10.67 11.39 -24.32
CA PRO A 536 -10.96 10.69 -25.57
C PRO A 536 -10.30 11.36 -26.79
N ASN A 537 -10.11 12.69 -26.71
CA ASN A 537 -9.33 13.47 -27.67
C ASN A 537 -8.60 14.60 -26.91
N ALA A 538 -7.27 14.61 -26.98
CA ALA A 538 -6.43 15.57 -26.28
C ALA A 538 -6.10 16.85 -27.08
N ASP A 539 -6.54 16.97 -28.34
CA ASP A 539 -6.18 18.06 -29.26
C ASP A 539 -6.36 19.45 -28.63
N ARG A 540 -7.54 19.71 -28.04
CA ARG A 540 -7.84 21.04 -27.46
C ARG A 540 -6.99 21.35 -26.24
N LEU A 541 -6.78 20.37 -25.36
CA LEU A 541 -5.94 20.55 -24.16
C LEU A 541 -4.48 20.83 -24.55
N LEU A 542 -3.92 20.04 -25.46
CA LEU A 542 -2.54 20.20 -25.90
C LEU A 542 -2.31 21.52 -26.66
N LEU A 543 -3.30 21.94 -27.46
CA LEU A 543 -3.27 23.26 -28.10
C LEU A 543 -3.29 24.39 -27.06
N LEU A 544 -4.16 24.32 -26.05
CA LEU A 544 -4.21 25.31 -24.97
C LEU A 544 -2.92 25.33 -24.14
N MET A 545 -2.30 24.17 -23.90
CA MET A 545 -0.98 24.08 -23.28
C MET A 545 0.07 24.82 -24.11
N LYS A 546 0.08 24.60 -25.44
CA LYS A 546 0.99 25.29 -26.36
C LYS A 546 0.76 26.81 -26.38
N GLU A 547 -0.49 27.25 -26.51
CA GLU A 547 -0.86 28.67 -26.46
C GLU A 547 -0.38 29.34 -25.16
N LYS A 548 -0.57 28.66 -24.01
CA LYS A 548 -0.11 29.16 -22.71
C LYS A 548 1.41 29.25 -22.63
N ILE A 549 2.13 28.24 -23.13
CA ILE A 549 3.60 28.23 -23.20
C ILE A 549 4.12 29.38 -24.06
N ASP A 550 3.50 29.61 -25.22
CA ASP A 550 3.87 30.70 -26.12
C ASP A 550 3.59 32.08 -25.50
N ALA A 551 2.56 32.19 -24.66
CA ALA A 551 2.26 33.40 -23.92
C ALA A 551 3.32 33.73 -22.85
N ILE A 552 3.91 32.70 -22.20
CA ILE A 552 5.07 32.88 -21.30
C ILE A 552 6.20 33.55 -22.07
N ALA A 553 6.55 33.00 -23.24
CA ALA A 553 7.62 33.55 -24.06
C ALA A 553 7.29 34.95 -24.59
N ALA A 554 6.04 35.22 -24.99
CA ALA A 554 5.63 36.50 -25.57
C ALA A 554 5.69 37.66 -24.58
N SER A 555 5.57 37.38 -23.28
CA SER A 555 5.61 38.39 -22.23
C SER A 555 6.99 39.00 -21.99
N ASP A 556 8.06 38.35 -22.48
CA ASP A 556 9.43 38.78 -22.25
C ASP A 556 10.22 39.02 -23.54
N ARG A 557 10.70 40.25 -23.73
CA ARG A 557 11.41 40.67 -24.94
C ARG A 557 12.76 39.96 -25.11
N LYS A 558 13.45 39.69 -24.01
CA LYS A 558 14.79 39.10 -24.02
C LYS A 558 14.73 37.62 -24.38
N LEU A 559 13.74 36.92 -23.84
CA LEU A 559 13.37 35.55 -24.19
C LEU A 559 12.95 35.44 -25.66
N GLN A 560 12.15 36.38 -26.19
CA GLN A 560 11.83 36.41 -27.62
C GLN A 560 13.09 36.55 -28.49
N GLN A 561 13.98 37.48 -28.16
CA GLN A 561 15.25 37.64 -28.89
C GLN A 561 16.12 36.38 -28.80
N PHE A 562 16.14 35.73 -27.64
CA PHE A 562 16.83 34.45 -27.45
C PHE A 562 16.23 33.35 -28.32
N LEU A 563 14.90 33.21 -28.37
CA LEU A 563 14.23 32.23 -29.22
C LEU A 563 14.42 32.51 -30.72
N ILE A 564 14.50 33.77 -31.15
CA ILE A 564 14.88 34.14 -32.53
C ILE A 564 16.30 33.65 -32.83
N TRP A 565 17.22 33.84 -31.90
CA TRP A 565 18.59 33.34 -32.03
C TRP A 565 18.63 31.80 -32.08
N VAL A 566 17.91 31.11 -31.19
CA VAL A 566 17.77 29.63 -31.19
C VAL A 566 17.23 29.14 -32.53
N LYS A 567 16.17 29.78 -33.05
CA LYS A 567 15.60 29.47 -34.38
C LYS A 567 16.65 29.61 -35.48
N ASN A 568 17.33 30.75 -35.55
CA ASN A 568 18.34 31.02 -36.58
C ASN A 568 19.52 30.04 -36.50
N LYS A 569 19.96 29.68 -35.28
CA LYS A 569 20.99 28.67 -35.08
C LYS A 569 20.55 27.29 -35.52
N SER A 570 19.32 26.88 -35.20
CA SER A 570 18.78 25.59 -35.64
C SER A 570 18.71 25.46 -37.17
N LEU A 571 18.47 26.56 -37.89
CA LEU A 571 18.45 26.59 -39.36
C LEU A 571 19.84 26.64 -40.01
N SER A 572 20.88 27.00 -39.23
CA SER A 572 22.26 27.06 -39.73
C SER A 572 22.97 25.71 -39.76
N VAL A 573 22.36 24.66 -39.19
CA VAL A 573 22.93 23.31 -39.13
C VAL A 573 22.10 22.37 -40.01
N ASP A 574 22.78 21.68 -40.93
CA ASP A 574 22.18 20.66 -41.78
C ASP A 574 22.27 19.29 -41.08
N VAL A 575 21.17 18.85 -40.47
CA VAL A 575 21.07 17.60 -39.69
C VAL A 575 19.78 16.86 -40.00
N SER A 576 19.80 15.54 -39.89
CA SER A 576 18.66 14.66 -40.19
C SER A 576 17.60 14.57 -39.08
N TYR A 577 17.72 15.36 -38.01
CA TYR A 577 16.85 15.33 -36.83
C TYR A 577 15.67 16.29 -36.96
N LYS A 578 14.64 16.11 -36.11
CA LYS A 578 13.53 17.08 -36.03
C LYS A 578 14.07 18.46 -35.66
N SER A 579 13.66 19.51 -36.39
CA SER A 579 14.09 20.90 -36.13
C SER A 579 13.82 21.36 -34.69
N ALA A 580 12.72 20.88 -34.07
CA ALA A 580 12.41 21.16 -32.67
C ALA A 580 13.44 20.59 -31.69
N ALA A 581 14.04 19.42 -31.97
CA ALA A 581 15.09 18.83 -31.15
C ALA A 581 16.40 19.64 -31.23
N VAL A 582 16.73 20.15 -32.42
CA VAL A 582 17.88 21.05 -32.63
C VAL A 582 17.68 22.37 -31.88
N ARG A 583 16.46 22.94 -31.90
CA ARG A 583 16.13 24.11 -31.09
C ARG A 583 16.27 23.84 -29.59
N ALA A 584 15.78 22.70 -29.11
CA ALA A 584 15.90 22.30 -27.71
C ALA A 584 17.36 22.13 -27.26
N PHE A 585 18.24 21.67 -28.15
CA PHE A 585 19.67 21.61 -27.90
C PHE A 585 20.27 23.01 -27.65
N TYR A 586 20.04 23.96 -28.56
CA TYR A 586 20.57 25.32 -28.41
C TYR A 586 19.97 26.06 -27.20
N LEU A 587 18.72 25.77 -26.86
CA LEU A 587 18.08 26.28 -25.65
C LEU A 587 18.79 25.80 -24.37
N ASN A 588 19.29 24.56 -24.35
CA ASN A 588 19.96 23.94 -23.20
C ASN A 588 21.42 24.37 -22.99
N ILE A 589 22.09 24.94 -23.99
CA ILE A 589 23.51 25.30 -23.90
C ILE A 589 23.73 26.47 -22.93
N ASP A 590 22.83 27.46 -22.93
CA ASP A 590 22.93 28.67 -22.09
C ASP A 590 22.26 28.50 -20.72
N LEU A 591 21.63 27.35 -20.50
CA LEU A 591 20.92 26.99 -19.29
C LEU A 591 21.76 25.99 -18.50
N GLU A 592 22.15 26.32 -17.28
CA GLU A 592 22.68 25.38 -16.29
C GLU A 592 21.57 24.40 -15.81
N ILE A 593 20.80 23.84 -16.74
CA ILE A 593 19.67 22.94 -16.47
C ILE A 593 20.17 21.51 -16.25
N ASP A 594 19.46 20.86 -15.32
CA ASP A 594 19.61 19.50 -14.82
C ASP A 594 19.96 18.48 -15.94
N PRO A 595 21.08 17.71 -15.83
CA PRO A 595 21.57 16.83 -16.89
C PRO A 595 20.70 15.61 -17.20
N ASP A 596 19.79 15.22 -16.30
CA ASP A 596 19.26 13.86 -16.29
C ASP A 596 18.21 13.58 -17.38
N ARG A 597 17.60 14.61 -18.00
CA ARG A 597 16.66 14.43 -19.14
C ARG A 597 16.55 15.67 -20.06
N PRO A 598 17.40 15.80 -21.10
CA PRO A 598 17.34 16.92 -22.03
C PRO A 598 16.06 16.90 -22.90
N LEU A 599 15.38 18.04 -23.03
CA LEU A 599 14.16 18.23 -23.84
C LEU A 599 14.33 17.75 -25.29
N GLY A 600 15.52 17.93 -25.87
CA GLY A 600 15.82 17.43 -27.23
C GLY A 600 15.70 15.91 -27.36
N CYS A 601 16.07 15.15 -26.32
CA CYS A 601 15.93 13.69 -26.29
C CYS A 601 14.47 13.25 -26.13
N ALA A 602 13.65 14.06 -25.47
CA ALA A 602 12.20 13.81 -25.38
C ALA A 602 11.49 14.08 -26.72
N ILE A 603 11.96 15.05 -27.52
CA ILE A 603 11.38 15.41 -28.83
C ILE A 603 11.77 14.40 -29.92
N ASP A 604 13.01 13.89 -29.89
CA ASP A 604 13.52 12.97 -30.91
C ASP A 604 14.34 11.82 -30.29
N GLN A 605 13.67 10.68 -30.11
CA GLN A 605 14.25 9.48 -29.48
C GLN A 605 15.40 8.88 -30.30
N TYR A 606 15.44 9.08 -31.62
CA TYR A 606 16.49 8.55 -32.51
C TYR A 606 17.76 9.42 -32.49
N GLY A 607 17.67 10.69 -32.11
CA GLY A 607 18.80 11.62 -32.00
C GLY A 607 19.49 11.66 -30.62
N THR A 608 18.99 10.88 -29.65
CA THR A 608 19.36 10.94 -28.22
C THR A 608 20.87 10.90 -27.97
N CYS A 609 21.60 9.99 -28.61
CA CYS A 609 23.05 9.84 -28.41
C CYS A 609 23.83 11.05 -28.94
N VAL A 610 23.46 11.58 -30.11
CA VAL A 610 24.15 12.71 -30.76
C VAL A 610 23.91 14.01 -29.99
N LEU A 611 22.67 14.27 -29.58
CA LEU A 611 22.31 15.47 -28.81
C LEU A 611 22.90 15.42 -27.38
N ALA A 612 22.97 14.24 -26.76
CA ALA A 612 23.67 14.05 -25.49
C ALA A 612 25.18 14.25 -25.62
N CYS A 613 25.81 13.69 -26.65
CA CYS A 613 27.23 13.90 -26.96
C CYS A 613 27.54 15.38 -27.21
N ALA A 614 26.73 16.07 -28.01
CA ALA A 614 26.89 17.49 -28.28
C ALA A 614 26.76 18.35 -27.00
N SER A 615 25.86 17.97 -26.09
CA SER A 615 25.66 18.66 -24.81
C SER A 615 26.87 18.50 -23.87
N LEU A 616 27.43 17.29 -23.83
CA LEU A 616 28.65 17.00 -23.07
C LEU A 616 29.87 17.74 -23.64
N LEU A 617 30.00 17.78 -24.97
CA LEU A 617 31.05 18.54 -25.66
C LEU A 617 30.98 20.03 -25.33
N SER A 618 29.79 20.62 -25.35
CA SER A 618 29.59 22.04 -25.01
C SER A 618 30.02 22.35 -23.56
N ARG A 619 29.62 21.50 -22.60
CA ARG A 619 29.98 21.67 -21.17
C ARG A 619 31.47 21.45 -20.89
N ALA A 620 32.13 20.53 -21.59
CA ALA A 620 33.57 20.27 -21.42
C ALA A 620 34.45 21.48 -21.74
N HIS A 621 33.97 22.43 -22.54
CA HIS A 621 34.74 23.60 -22.96
C HIS A 621 34.62 24.82 -22.02
N ASN A 622 33.76 24.79 -20.98
CA ASN A 622 33.49 25.90 -20.03
C ASN A 622 33.25 27.28 -20.67
N LYS A 623 32.91 27.28 -21.96
CA LYS A 623 32.66 28.48 -22.73
C LYS A 623 31.48 28.20 -23.66
N PRO A 624 30.33 28.88 -23.47
CA PRO A 624 29.17 28.75 -24.36
C PRO A 624 29.49 29.17 -25.81
N ASN A 625 30.65 29.80 -26.03
CA ASN A 625 31.11 30.32 -27.32
C ASN A 625 31.90 29.31 -28.18
N LEU A 626 32.20 28.10 -27.69
CA LEU A 626 32.77 27.01 -28.51
C LEU A 626 31.62 26.19 -29.13
N THR A 627 30.79 26.87 -29.92
CA THR A 627 29.67 26.31 -30.69
C THR A 627 30.03 26.17 -32.16
N ILE A 628 31.21 25.63 -32.46
CA ILE A 628 31.49 25.09 -33.79
C ILE A 628 30.90 23.69 -33.83
N ASP A 629 29.89 23.48 -34.68
CA ASP A 629 29.46 22.20 -35.24
C ASP A 629 29.33 21.01 -34.29
N THR A 630 29.08 21.21 -32.98
CA THR A 630 29.06 20.12 -31.99
C THR A 630 28.00 19.06 -32.30
N ILE A 631 26.89 19.42 -32.94
CA ILE A 631 25.88 18.45 -33.41
C ILE A 631 26.40 17.69 -34.63
N SER A 632 26.96 18.37 -35.64
CA SER A 632 27.51 17.70 -36.84
C SER A 632 28.74 16.85 -36.52
N ILE A 633 29.56 17.28 -35.55
CA ILE A 633 30.68 16.52 -34.98
C ILE A 633 30.12 15.31 -34.24
N ALA A 634 29.14 15.49 -33.34
CA ALA A 634 28.49 14.38 -32.62
C ALA A 634 27.79 13.39 -33.55
N GLN A 635 27.19 13.85 -34.64
CA GLN A 635 26.55 13.01 -35.65
C GLN A 635 27.59 12.16 -36.36
N ASN A 636 28.69 12.75 -36.82
CA ASN A 636 29.79 12.00 -37.39
C ASN A 636 30.41 10.99 -36.41
N ILE A 637 30.52 11.33 -35.12
CA ILE A 637 31.00 10.43 -34.06
C ILE A 637 30.09 9.20 -33.92
N VAL A 638 28.78 9.40 -33.94
CA VAL A 638 27.81 8.31 -33.79
C VAL A 638 27.70 7.47 -35.07
N ASP A 639 27.78 8.11 -36.25
CA ASP A 639 27.69 7.44 -37.54
C ASP A 639 28.92 6.58 -37.87
N THR A 640 30.11 6.92 -37.35
CA THR A 640 31.34 6.11 -37.55
C THR A 640 31.43 4.86 -36.68
N ASP A 641 30.67 4.77 -35.57
CA ASP A 641 30.86 3.73 -34.54
C ASP A 641 29.56 2.97 -34.20
N SER A 642 28.70 2.75 -35.20
CA SER A 642 27.32 2.23 -35.11
C SER A 642 27.13 0.82 -34.51
N LYS A 643 28.16 0.21 -33.93
CA LYS A 643 28.10 -1.16 -33.40
C LYS A 643 27.92 -1.30 -31.88
N TYR A 644 27.98 -0.21 -31.10
CA TYR A 644 28.01 -0.30 -29.62
C TYR A 644 27.04 0.62 -28.85
N TYR A 645 26.18 1.39 -29.53
CA TYR A 645 25.47 2.51 -28.89
C TYR A 645 24.14 2.20 -28.18
N CYS A 646 23.69 0.95 -28.10
CA CYS A 646 22.38 0.67 -27.52
C CYS A 646 22.39 0.46 -26.00
N ASP A 647 23.52 0.19 -25.36
CA ASP A 647 23.58 -0.03 -23.91
C ASP A 647 24.93 0.44 -23.35
N SER A 648 24.92 1.54 -22.57
CA SER A 648 25.87 1.92 -21.50
C SER A 648 26.87 3.11 -21.69
N LYS A 649 26.77 4.02 -20.70
CA LYS A 649 27.75 4.94 -20.04
C LYS A 649 28.24 6.26 -20.72
N PRO A 650 27.97 7.45 -20.10
CA PRO A 650 28.39 8.77 -20.58
C PRO A 650 29.91 9.01 -20.66
N ALA A 651 30.74 8.21 -19.97
CA ALA A 651 32.20 8.36 -20.00
C ALA A 651 32.82 7.98 -21.36
N PHE A 652 32.22 7.02 -22.08
CA PHE A 652 32.70 6.54 -23.38
C PHE A 652 32.43 7.57 -24.50
N ALA A 653 31.26 8.20 -24.44
CA ALA A 653 30.86 9.29 -25.34
C ALA A 653 31.82 10.50 -25.25
N ILE A 654 32.35 10.82 -24.07
CA ILE A 654 33.24 11.97 -23.86
C ILE A 654 34.64 11.74 -24.46
N ALA A 655 35.18 10.52 -24.40
CA ALA A 655 36.49 10.19 -24.96
C ALA A 655 36.47 10.19 -26.49
N LEU A 656 35.45 9.55 -27.09
CA LEU A 656 35.29 9.43 -28.53
C LEU A 656 34.91 10.77 -29.19
N ALA A 657 34.13 11.59 -28.49
CA ALA A 657 33.76 12.90 -28.99
C ALA A 657 34.93 13.90 -29.05
N ARG A 658 35.96 13.68 -28.21
CA ARG A 658 37.21 14.45 -28.24
C ARG A 658 38.08 14.10 -29.43
N ASP A 659 38.21 12.81 -29.78
CA ASP A 659 39.10 12.36 -30.86
C ASP A 659 38.62 12.81 -32.25
N ASN A 660 37.31 12.82 -32.48
CA ASN A 660 36.72 13.17 -33.78
C ASN A 660 36.56 14.69 -34.02
N ALA A 661 36.35 15.49 -32.97
CA ALA A 661 36.35 16.95 -33.08
C ALA A 661 37.70 17.48 -33.62
N ILE A 662 38.80 16.84 -33.21
CA ILE A 662 40.16 17.17 -33.66
C ILE A 662 40.38 16.78 -35.13
N VAL A 663 39.83 15.63 -35.56
CA VAL A 663 39.92 15.18 -36.96
C VAL A 663 39.16 16.10 -37.91
N TYR A 664 38.05 16.71 -37.47
CA TYR A 664 37.27 17.65 -38.28
C TYR A 664 37.97 19.01 -38.43
N ILE A 665 38.50 19.59 -37.35
CA ILE A 665 39.23 20.87 -37.40
C ILE A 665 40.48 20.75 -38.29
N LEU A 666 41.13 19.57 -38.33
CA LEU A 666 42.28 19.30 -39.20
C LEU A 666 41.90 19.11 -40.69
N ARG A 667 40.61 18.94 -41.03
CA ARG A 667 40.10 18.76 -42.40
C ARG A 667 39.52 20.03 -43.03
N ASP A 668 39.40 21.12 -42.28
CA ASP A 668 38.94 22.41 -42.80
C ASP A 668 39.97 22.96 -43.83
N PRO A 669 39.59 23.15 -45.11
CA PRO A 669 40.48 23.66 -46.14
C PRO A 669 40.99 25.09 -45.89
N ASP A 670 40.33 25.88 -45.02
CA ASP A 670 40.67 27.28 -44.72
C ASP A 670 41.57 27.47 -43.47
N THR A 671 42.08 26.40 -42.88
CA THR A 671 43.04 26.48 -41.76
C THR A 671 44.47 26.77 -42.23
N ASP A 672 45.02 27.90 -41.77
CA ASP A 672 46.42 28.28 -41.99
C ASP A 672 47.40 27.20 -41.45
N SER A 673 48.53 27.05 -42.14
CA SER A 673 49.63 26.12 -41.87
C SER A 673 50.10 26.11 -40.42
N GLN A 674 50.18 27.28 -39.79
CA GLN A 674 50.58 27.44 -38.40
C GLN A 674 49.53 26.87 -37.42
N ARG A 675 48.24 27.05 -37.72
CA ARG A 675 47.13 26.48 -36.94
C ARG A 675 47.05 24.96 -37.05
N ARG A 676 47.33 24.40 -38.23
CA ARG A 676 47.39 22.94 -38.40
C ARG A 676 48.48 22.31 -37.53
N GLN A 677 49.64 22.94 -37.41
CA GLN A 677 50.72 22.47 -36.54
C GLN A 677 50.35 22.50 -35.05
N GLU A 678 49.71 23.58 -34.59
CA GLU A 678 49.26 23.70 -33.19
C GLU A 678 48.20 22.65 -32.84
N LEU A 679 47.25 22.40 -33.75
CA LEU A 679 46.21 21.37 -33.59
C LEU A 679 46.78 19.95 -33.64
N GLN A 680 47.82 19.71 -34.47
CA GLN A 680 48.53 18.44 -34.53
C GLN A 680 49.26 18.14 -33.22
N GLN A 681 49.87 19.15 -32.59
CA GLN A 681 50.54 19.00 -31.30
C GLN A 681 49.54 18.70 -30.17
N ILE A 682 48.35 19.32 -30.22
CA ILE A 682 47.26 19.06 -29.28
C ILE A 682 46.73 17.62 -29.42
N LYS A 683 46.65 17.10 -30.65
CA LYS A 683 46.31 15.69 -30.93
C LYS A 683 47.28 14.72 -30.26
N GLU A 684 48.59 14.98 -30.40
CA GLU A 684 49.64 14.13 -29.79
C GLU A 684 49.63 14.20 -28.26
N ASP A 685 49.38 15.37 -27.67
CA ASP A 685 49.25 15.54 -26.22
C ASP A 685 48.01 14.81 -25.65
N LEU A 686 46.93 14.70 -26.43
CA LEU A 686 45.67 14.03 -26.02
C LEU A 686 45.71 12.51 -26.20
N LEU A 687 46.50 12.00 -27.16
CA LEU A 687 46.74 10.56 -27.36
C LEU A 687 47.52 9.90 -26.19
N GLN A 688 48.10 10.68 -25.27
CA GLN A 688 48.78 10.17 -24.08
C GLN A 688 47.86 9.97 -22.86
N VAL A 689 46.54 10.11 -23.02
CA VAL A 689 45.56 9.87 -21.95
C VAL A 689 45.34 8.35 -21.75
N PRO A 690 45.48 7.81 -20.53
CA PRO A 690 45.26 6.39 -20.27
C PRO A 690 43.80 6.00 -20.45
N VAL A 691 43.52 4.86 -21.08
CA VAL A 691 42.16 4.35 -21.24
C VAL A 691 41.72 3.60 -19.98
N LEU A 692 40.86 4.22 -19.18
CA LEU A 692 40.34 3.65 -17.93
C LEU A 692 39.02 2.93 -18.21
N TYR A 693 39.07 1.61 -18.37
CA TYR A 693 37.91 0.81 -18.78
C TYR A 693 37.00 0.33 -17.62
N ASN A 694 37.43 0.40 -16.36
CA ASN A 694 36.84 -0.51 -15.35
C ASN A 694 36.31 0.10 -14.05
N ASN A 695 36.44 1.42 -13.78
CA ASN A 695 35.99 2.00 -12.50
C ASN A 695 35.42 3.42 -12.66
N GLU A 696 34.16 3.61 -12.26
CA GLU A 696 33.42 4.90 -12.37
C GLU A 696 33.97 5.98 -11.44
N ASP A 697 34.39 5.63 -10.23
CA ASP A 697 34.87 6.62 -9.25
C ASP A 697 36.28 7.09 -9.57
N GLU A 698 37.15 6.20 -10.08
CA GLU A 698 38.47 6.59 -10.61
C GLU A 698 38.35 7.45 -11.86
N SER A 699 37.40 7.11 -12.76
CA SER A 699 37.17 7.91 -13.97
C SER A 699 36.66 9.32 -13.61
N ARG A 700 35.74 9.44 -12.65
CA ARG A 700 35.24 10.72 -12.13
C ARG A 700 36.33 11.53 -11.41
N ASN A 701 37.15 10.88 -10.59
CA ASN A 701 38.22 11.55 -9.85
C ASN A 701 39.35 12.03 -10.78
N TRP A 702 39.73 11.21 -11.77
CA TRP A 702 40.67 11.62 -12.81
C TRP A 702 40.12 12.78 -13.66
N LEU A 703 38.82 12.74 -14.03
CA LEU A 703 38.17 13.82 -14.78
C LEU A 703 38.21 15.13 -13.98
N LYS A 704 37.93 15.08 -12.67
CA LYS A 704 38.01 16.24 -11.77
C LYS A 704 39.44 16.80 -11.68
N ASP A 705 40.43 15.93 -11.56
CA ASP A 705 41.84 16.33 -11.43
C ASP A 705 42.42 16.90 -12.74
N TRP A 706 42.01 16.34 -13.89
CA TRP A 706 42.35 16.85 -15.21
C TRP A 706 41.69 18.21 -15.50
N ILE A 707 40.41 18.39 -15.11
CA ILE A 707 39.68 19.66 -15.19
C ILE A 707 40.35 20.75 -14.33
N GLY A 708 40.90 20.37 -13.16
CA GLY A 708 41.51 21.30 -12.21
C GLY A 708 42.90 21.82 -12.59
N ASN A 709 43.78 20.99 -13.15
CA ASN A 709 45.22 21.31 -13.18
C ASN A 709 45.80 21.73 -14.55
N LYS A 710 45.14 21.46 -15.69
CA LYS A 710 45.69 21.74 -17.04
C LYS A 710 44.84 22.64 -17.95
N ARG A 711 43.68 23.12 -17.46
CA ARG A 711 42.61 23.74 -18.26
C ARG A 711 42.79 25.24 -18.52
N GLN A 712 43.34 26.00 -17.58
CA GLN A 712 43.22 27.46 -17.58
C GLN A 712 44.01 28.16 -18.71
N THR A 713 45.26 27.77 -18.98
CA THR A 713 46.17 28.64 -19.78
C THR A 713 46.13 28.39 -21.29
N ARG A 714 45.76 27.18 -21.75
CA ARG A 714 45.80 26.81 -23.20
C ARG A 714 44.47 27.00 -23.93
N LEU A 715 43.33 26.82 -23.26
CA LEU A 715 42.00 26.99 -23.87
C LEU A 715 41.65 28.47 -24.09
N ASP A 716 42.16 29.38 -23.26
CA ASP A 716 41.90 30.81 -23.39
C ASP A 716 42.45 31.40 -24.70
N SER A 717 43.65 30.98 -25.13
CA SER A 717 44.22 31.37 -26.42
C SER A 717 43.41 30.88 -27.63
N ILE A 718 42.87 29.66 -27.55
CA ILE A 718 42.05 29.04 -28.61
C ILE A 718 40.69 29.75 -28.73
N THR A 719 40.10 30.12 -27.59
CA THR A 719 38.78 30.76 -27.57
C THR A 719 38.83 32.18 -28.13
N SER A 720 39.85 32.96 -27.77
CA SER A 720 39.98 34.35 -28.23
C SER A 720 40.10 34.47 -29.76
N GLN A 721 40.64 33.45 -30.43
CA GLN A 721 40.81 33.44 -31.89
C GLN A 721 39.58 32.95 -32.66
N LEU A 722 38.74 32.10 -32.07
CA LEU A 722 37.52 31.56 -32.71
C LEU A 722 36.34 32.55 -32.66
N VAL A 723 36.27 33.38 -31.61
CA VAL A 723 35.23 34.42 -31.44
C VAL A 723 35.31 35.52 -32.52
N LEU A 724 36.51 35.78 -33.06
CA LEU A 724 36.77 36.90 -33.97
C LEU A 724 36.29 36.69 -35.43
N LYS A 725 35.91 35.48 -35.85
CA LYS A 725 35.60 35.19 -37.28
C LYS A 725 34.12 34.90 -37.60
N HIS A 726 33.26 34.63 -36.61
CA HIS A 726 31.93 34.07 -36.90
C HIS A 726 30.75 34.57 -36.03
N ASN A 727 30.86 35.72 -35.37
CA ASN A 727 29.72 36.35 -34.65
C ASN A 727 29.07 35.38 -33.64
N PHE A 728 29.89 34.71 -32.82
CA PHE A 728 29.46 33.70 -31.86
C PHE A 728 29.51 34.23 -30.43
N GLY A 729 28.40 34.05 -29.70
CA GLY A 729 28.30 34.34 -28.27
C GLY A 729 27.68 35.70 -27.98
N ASN A 730 26.35 35.79 -28.05
CA ASN A 730 25.69 36.81 -27.24
C ASN A 730 25.80 36.31 -25.79
N GLU A 731 26.60 36.97 -24.95
CA GLU A 731 26.41 36.84 -23.51
C GLU A 731 25.04 37.45 -23.21
N TRP A 732 23.99 36.61 -23.18
CA TRP A 732 22.63 37.07 -22.89
C TRP A 732 22.52 37.71 -21.50
N GLN A 733 23.51 37.51 -20.62
CA GLN A 733 23.58 38.07 -19.26
C GLN A 733 22.22 37.93 -18.56
N PHE A 734 21.68 36.70 -18.54
CA PHE A 734 20.41 36.42 -17.87
C PHE A 734 20.54 36.68 -16.37
N ASN A 735 19.69 37.56 -15.84
CA ASN A 735 19.56 37.74 -14.39
C ASN A 735 18.79 36.53 -13.79
N ASP A 736 18.63 36.50 -12.48
CA ASP A 736 17.96 35.36 -11.83
C ASP A 736 16.47 35.23 -12.20
N GLU A 737 15.80 36.34 -12.50
CA GLU A 737 14.40 36.36 -12.97
C GLU A 737 14.29 35.77 -14.37
N ASP A 738 15.17 36.17 -15.29
CA ASP A 738 15.27 35.64 -16.66
C ASP A 738 15.51 34.13 -16.63
N LYS A 739 16.44 33.67 -15.78
CA LYS A 739 16.75 32.24 -15.60
C LYS A 739 15.55 31.47 -15.07
N MET A 740 14.82 32.03 -14.12
CA MET A 740 13.61 31.41 -13.58
C MET A 740 12.53 31.30 -14.64
N LEU A 741 12.28 32.35 -15.42
CA LEU A 741 11.31 32.37 -16.51
C LEU A 741 11.67 31.36 -17.60
N LEU A 742 12.95 31.31 -17.99
CA LEU A 742 13.44 30.37 -18.99
C LEU A 742 13.34 28.92 -18.50
N LYS A 743 13.57 28.66 -17.21
CA LYS A 743 13.34 27.35 -16.58
C LYS A 743 11.85 26.97 -16.56
N GLN A 744 10.95 27.90 -16.28
CA GLN A 744 9.50 27.68 -16.35
C GLN A 744 9.07 27.35 -17.78
N TYR A 745 9.51 28.13 -18.77
CA TYR A 745 9.26 27.89 -20.19
C TYR A 745 9.77 26.52 -20.63
N TYR A 746 11.00 26.16 -20.23
CA TYR A 746 11.60 24.86 -20.52
C TYR A 746 10.79 23.70 -19.92
N ASN A 747 10.48 23.77 -18.62
CA ASN A 747 9.72 22.72 -17.94
C ASN A 747 8.32 22.53 -18.51
N ALA A 748 7.66 23.62 -18.90
CA ALA A 748 6.34 23.57 -19.52
C ALA A 748 6.40 22.92 -20.92
N ASN A 749 7.43 23.23 -21.73
CA ASN A 749 7.66 22.53 -23.01
C ASN A 749 7.97 21.05 -22.79
N LEU A 750 8.76 20.70 -21.77
CA LEU A 750 9.04 19.30 -21.43
C LEU A 750 7.77 18.53 -21.06
N LEU A 751 6.89 19.15 -20.26
CA LEU A 751 5.59 18.57 -19.95
C LEU A 751 4.73 18.39 -21.20
N LEU A 752 4.65 19.41 -22.07
CA LEU A 752 3.90 19.31 -23.33
C LEU A 752 4.41 18.16 -24.20
N VAL A 753 5.74 18.02 -24.34
CA VAL A 753 6.36 16.91 -25.09
C VAL A 753 6.09 15.56 -24.43
N ASP A 754 6.16 15.48 -23.09
CA ASP A 754 5.81 14.26 -22.38
C ASP A 754 4.34 13.86 -22.58
N CYS A 755 3.43 14.84 -22.64
CA CYS A 755 2.04 14.61 -22.99
C CYS A 755 1.88 14.14 -24.45
N LEU A 756 2.60 14.74 -25.41
CA LEU A 756 2.59 14.30 -26.82
C LEU A 756 3.08 12.85 -26.99
N ASN A 757 4.04 12.45 -26.18
CA ASN A 757 4.63 11.12 -26.14
C ASN A 757 3.84 10.13 -25.26
N SER A 758 2.81 10.60 -24.55
CA SER A 758 1.95 9.73 -23.74
C SER A 758 0.99 8.94 -24.63
N ASP A 759 0.42 7.88 -24.05
CA ASP A 759 -0.56 7.03 -24.72
C ASP A 759 -1.94 7.72 -24.74
N CYS A 760 -2.06 8.76 -25.57
CA CYS A 760 -3.27 9.55 -25.75
C CYS A 760 -3.64 9.69 -27.22
N TYR A 761 -4.93 9.84 -27.51
CA TYR A 761 -5.37 10.18 -28.85
C TYR A 761 -5.15 11.67 -29.14
N ILE A 762 -4.37 11.93 -30.19
CA ILE A 762 -4.14 13.25 -30.81
C ILE A 762 -4.20 13.08 -32.33
N SER A 763 -4.84 14.01 -33.03
CA SER A 763 -4.83 14.02 -34.49
C SER A 763 -3.40 14.23 -35.03
N ARG A 764 -3.09 13.64 -36.18
CA ARG A 764 -1.74 13.75 -36.78
C ARG A 764 -1.43 15.19 -37.13
N GLU A 765 -2.42 15.90 -37.66
CA GLU A 765 -2.34 17.30 -38.02
C GLU A 765 -2.00 18.15 -36.80
N MET A 766 -2.69 17.94 -35.67
CA MET A 766 -2.42 18.65 -34.42
C MET A 766 -1.04 18.30 -33.86
N ARG A 767 -0.64 17.02 -33.89
CA ARG A 767 0.70 16.59 -33.46
C ARG A 767 1.79 17.31 -34.26
N HIS A 768 1.71 17.30 -35.58
CA HIS A 768 2.67 17.99 -36.44
C HIS A 768 2.68 19.50 -36.19
N GLN A 769 1.50 20.12 -36.09
CA GLN A 769 1.39 21.54 -35.80
C GLN A 769 2.09 21.93 -34.49
N ILE A 770 1.88 21.18 -33.42
CA ILE A 770 2.52 21.46 -32.13
C ILE A 770 4.02 21.20 -32.24
N GLU A 771 4.45 20.04 -32.74
CA GLU A 771 5.87 19.67 -32.85
C GLU A 771 6.68 20.69 -33.68
N ASP A 772 6.15 21.11 -34.83
CA ASP A 772 6.84 22.05 -35.73
C ASP A 772 6.99 23.44 -35.11
N THR A 773 6.07 23.82 -34.23
CA THR A 773 6.02 25.14 -33.58
C THR A 773 6.63 25.18 -32.18
N LEU A 774 7.14 24.06 -31.66
CA LEU A 774 7.85 24.01 -30.38
C LEU A 774 9.09 24.92 -30.42
N LEU A 775 9.30 25.69 -29.35
CA LEU A 775 10.50 26.53 -29.15
C LEU A 775 10.73 27.59 -30.23
N LEU A 776 9.66 28.05 -30.90
CA LEU A 776 9.72 29.18 -31.83
C LEU A 776 9.42 30.50 -31.11
N PRO A 777 9.98 31.63 -31.58
CA PRO A 777 9.52 32.94 -31.17
C PRO A 777 8.07 33.17 -31.62
N ASN A 778 7.35 34.02 -30.93
CA ASN A 778 5.94 34.28 -31.20
C ASN A 778 5.80 35.35 -32.30
N ASP A 779 5.30 34.96 -33.47
CA ASP A 779 5.19 35.84 -34.66
C ASP A 779 4.23 37.03 -34.45
N ASN A 780 3.35 36.98 -33.43
CA ASN A 780 2.42 38.06 -33.09
C ASN A 780 3.05 39.18 -32.24
N SER A 781 4.31 39.03 -31.84
CA SER A 781 5.05 40.10 -31.17
C SER A 781 5.50 41.15 -32.18
N LYS A 782 4.57 42.06 -32.53
CA LYS A 782 4.94 43.33 -33.16
C LYS A 782 5.76 44.14 -32.15
N PHE A 783 7.08 44.00 -32.21
CA PHE A 783 8.03 44.92 -31.59
C PHE A 783 8.67 45.80 -32.64
#